data_AF-A0A2D7HAI3-F1
#
_entry.id   AF-A0A2D7HAI3-F1
#
_cell.length_a   1.000
_cell.length_b   1.000
_cell.length_c   1.000
_cell.angle_alpha   90.00
_cell.angle_beta   90.00
_cell.angle_gamma   90.00
#
_symmetry.space_group_name_H-M   'P 1'
#
loop_
_entity.id
_entity.type
_entity.pdbx_description
1 polymer ?
#
loop_
_entity_poly.entity_id
_entity_poly.type
_entity_poly.pdbx_seq_one_letter_code
_entity_poly.pdbx_strand_id
1 'polypeptide(L)'
;MSTMDEEKIFRVAADIESSSLRSIYLDQVCGTNTALRSRLENLLVADEESCAILDTTVGDKSLEPTEDTNAEMPEISGYLFLRKIGEGGMGLVYLAEQVDPIRRKVALKLLKTSHFDRQAVERFESERCFMATLQHPNIASVYAAGSTASSQPFVAMEWIDGIPINRYCDDHQLPIGARIKLFQQICDGVQHAHYRGVIHRDLKPSNILITEYNHEPIAKIIDFGVATSRDLDLYSEHQITQTDQILGTLQYMSPEQARGNPRDIDTRSDIYTLGVILHELLSGEIPLAQEFSATETLEQHLSTTRQIVPGQLSRSIQLSEKQHLISKNRRTTPAALTRQLGQELDWIVAKSLEKEPDDRYTTAKAFSDDIERFQKNIPVQARPHSIFRKTKLFVRRHRYQVTAYVLMLLMLTVLSLTSFVIYLEDTARRTNKLELAETSAELERARNQASRLKEAREIIAPKILDLINDQQTVAAYQLLESLETRIKTDPLFEDIMSNLMLTTSFDKLPADTRVMIRDAVSENDQWTTLGRTPLTNIKLPKGPIRIRFEKLGYVSRDLQLKVPTAFDTSACGYLVPSEAQLAGMVWIYNNKDGIPTGEFWIDRLEVSNEDYQAFVDAGGYQDPSFWDGISFEQKGETIPWQQAMELFTDLTGKPGPAGWKNGHYLNDAAKYPVGGVSWFEACAYAKFCSKHLPTLHHWKWAADSDQPGIMAAAGNFQGAGPTPCGAMTGVGRFDALDLAGNAREWCQTSDKEGKRYNLGGDWNSPQYSFSESFSVSPWDRSMQNGFRCVRYEEGSEPSAEVLAGVAKPKSLALGAEREPFQSLRALYLYDHDVPLHPVIQPVHANVGKKTRVRHDVVELTAAYNNERFKVHLLIPKDASSKMETIIFVPGITAWENGRELKLDKEPHIPLLKRLADNGKIVCFPVYQGTYERWSGSTLEQQFSDTPIRARDDYVAVTKDGSRVIDYLLTRNDVDPERIVYFGLSQGALRGPMALATDTRYRAAVLLSGGYSKWLNSHPEIQAFQFTPEVKQPLLMMNGTSDQVFPVETCQKPMFRDLGSPQKKHILFSAHHIINEHDVFNTITKWLEEEAFQGN
;
A
#
# COMPACT_ATOMS: atom_id res chain seq x y z
N MET A 1 47.04 -5.50 21.44
CA MET A 1 45.56 -5.60 21.47
C MET A 1 45.13 -5.64 22.91
N SER A 2 44.16 -4.81 23.28
CA SER A 2 43.59 -4.78 24.63
C SER A 2 42.76 -6.05 24.87
N THR A 3 42.67 -6.53 26.11
CA THR A 3 41.73 -7.61 26.48
C THR A 3 40.28 -7.29 26.10
N MET A 4 39.94 -5.99 26.02
CA MET A 4 38.64 -5.49 25.56
C MET A 4 38.37 -5.68 24.06
N ASP A 5 39.40 -5.86 23.22
CA ASP A 5 39.21 -6.14 21.78
C ASP A 5 38.95 -7.65 21.56
N GLU A 6 39.66 -8.50 22.29
CA GLU A 6 39.51 -9.96 22.21
C GLU A 6 38.10 -10.41 22.62
N GLU A 7 37.54 -9.84 23.69
CA GLU A 7 36.17 -10.14 24.14
C GLU A 7 35.10 -9.73 23.13
N LYS A 8 35.27 -8.60 22.44
CA LYS A 8 34.32 -8.15 21.40
C LYS A 8 34.35 -9.06 20.17
N ILE A 9 35.55 -9.47 19.75
CA ILE A 9 35.72 -10.39 18.63
C ILE A 9 35.12 -11.75 18.98
N PHE A 10 35.35 -12.22 20.22
CA PHE A 10 34.75 -13.46 20.73
C PHE A 10 33.22 -13.42 20.69
N ARG A 11 32.58 -12.36 21.22
CA ARG A 11 31.11 -12.24 21.25
C ARG A 11 30.50 -12.26 19.84
N VAL A 12 31.08 -11.52 18.91
CA VAL A 12 30.60 -11.52 17.51
C VAL A 12 30.84 -12.88 16.86
N ALA A 13 31.95 -13.57 17.15
CA ALA A 13 32.18 -14.93 16.66
C ALA A 13 31.19 -15.95 17.26
N ALA A 14 30.84 -15.82 18.54
CA ALA A 14 29.89 -16.69 19.24
C ALA A 14 28.45 -16.54 18.68
N ASP A 15 28.04 -15.33 18.30
CA ASP A 15 26.73 -15.01 17.73
C ASP A 15 26.53 -15.49 16.27
N ILE A 16 27.59 -15.90 15.57
CA ILE A 16 27.49 -16.42 14.20
C ILE A 16 27.12 -17.91 14.26
N GLU A 17 25.88 -18.27 13.92
CA GLU A 17 25.36 -19.65 13.97
C GLU A 17 26.03 -20.60 12.95
N SER A 18 26.43 -20.09 11.78
CA SER A 18 27.08 -20.89 10.74
C SER A 18 28.57 -21.05 11.02
N SER A 19 29.03 -22.28 11.19
CA SER A 19 30.45 -22.61 11.43
C SER A 19 31.36 -22.14 10.29
N SER A 20 30.87 -22.11 9.05
CA SER A 20 31.63 -21.61 7.90
C SER A 20 31.75 -20.08 7.91
N LEU A 21 30.67 -19.35 8.25
CA LEU A 21 30.71 -17.89 8.37
C LEU A 21 31.52 -17.44 9.58
N ARG A 22 31.46 -18.18 10.69
CA ARG A 22 32.25 -17.94 11.90
C ARG A 22 33.74 -18.08 11.60
N SER A 23 34.11 -19.11 10.84
CA SER A 23 35.49 -19.32 10.41
C SER A 23 35.99 -18.17 9.52
N ILE A 24 35.21 -17.73 8.53
CA ILE A 24 35.55 -16.60 7.65
C ILE A 24 35.70 -15.30 8.46
N TYR A 25 34.81 -15.06 9.43
CA TYR A 25 34.89 -13.90 10.31
C TYR A 25 36.18 -13.92 11.16
N LEU A 26 36.53 -15.06 11.76
CA LEU A 26 37.77 -15.21 12.53
C LEU A 26 39.02 -15.04 11.64
N ASP A 27 39.01 -15.53 10.39
CA ASP A 27 40.07 -15.29 9.41
C ASP A 27 40.28 -13.79 9.15
N GLN A 28 39.17 -13.07 8.98
CA GLN A 28 39.18 -11.64 8.65
C GLN A 28 39.60 -10.76 9.82
N VAL A 29 39.14 -11.08 11.03
CA VAL A 29 39.35 -10.23 12.20
C VAL A 29 40.65 -10.57 12.94
N CYS A 30 41.10 -11.83 12.90
CA CYS A 30 42.40 -12.21 13.45
C CYS A 30 43.56 -11.99 12.48
N GLY A 31 43.30 -11.91 11.17
CA GLY A 31 44.33 -11.72 10.14
C GLY A 31 45.46 -12.77 10.26
N THR A 32 46.72 -12.32 10.32
CA THR A 32 47.89 -13.22 10.48
C THR A 32 48.19 -13.61 11.93
N ASN A 33 47.40 -13.17 12.91
CA ASN A 33 47.65 -13.43 14.33
C ASN A 33 47.07 -14.77 14.77
N THR A 34 47.81 -15.84 14.47
CA THR A 34 47.44 -17.23 14.78
C THR A 34 47.28 -17.50 16.28
N ALA A 35 48.02 -16.80 17.14
CA ALA A 35 47.92 -16.95 18.59
C ALA A 35 46.64 -16.34 19.18
N LEU A 36 46.10 -15.26 18.58
CA LEU A 36 44.80 -14.71 18.95
C LEU A 36 43.67 -15.63 18.46
N ARG A 37 43.78 -16.10 17.22
CA ARG A 37 42.82 -17.03 16.63
C ARG A 37 42.67 -18.30 17.47
N SER A 38 43.77 -18.98 17.80
CA SER A 38 43.70 -20.20 18.60
C SER A 38 43.17 -19.95 20.02
N ARG A 39 43.37 -18.76 20.60
CA ARG A 39 42.76 -18.41 21.89
C ARG A 39 41.26 -18.18 21.77
N LEU A 40 40.80 -17.52 20.71
CA LEU A 40 39.37 -17.34 20.42
C LEU A 40 38.69 -18.67 20.09
N GLU A 41 39.33 -19.54 19.31
CA GLU A 41 38.84 -20.90 19.03
C GLU A 41 38.75 -21.74 20.31
N ASN A 42 39.76 -21.69 21.18
CA ASN A 42 39.72 -22.37 22.48
C ASN A 42 38.65 -21.79 23.42
N LEU A 43 38.41 -20.48 23.39
CA LEU A 43 37.32 -19.84 24.14
C LEU A 43 35.95 -20.26 23.60
N LEU A 44 35.79 -20.39 22.28
CA LEU A 44 34.55 -20.85 21.66
C LEU A 44 34.28 -22.33 21.97
N VAL A 45 35.32 -23.17 22.00
CA VAL A 45 35.20 -24.56 22.43
C VAL A 45 34.90 -24.66 23.94
N ALA A 46 35.52 -23.82 24.78
CA ALA A 46 35.26 -23.80 26.21
C ALA A 46 33.85 -23.26 26.57
N ASP A 47 33.28 -22.40 25.72
CA ASP A 47 31.89 -21.93 25.80
C ASP A 47 30.92 -23.07 25.44
N GLU A 48 31.21 -23.82 24.37
CA GLU A 48 30.47 -25.04 24.00
C GLU A 48 30.58 -26.15 25.08
N GLU A 49 31.75 -26.31 25.73
CA GLU A 49 31.97 -27.29 26.82
C GLU A 49 31.40 -26.84 28.18
N SER A 50 31.37 -25.54 28.49
CA SER A 50 30.78 -25.02 29.74
C SER A 50 29.27 -25.23 29.82
N CYS A 51 28.58 -25.29 28.67
CA CYS A 51 27.18 -25.70 28.60
C CYS A 51 26.94 -27.17 29.00
N ALA A 52 27.98 -28.03 29.03
CA ALA A 52 27.85 -29.44 29.40
C ALA A 52 28.14 -29.75 30.88
N ILE A 53 28.71 -28.81 31.64
CA ILE A 53 29.18 -29.05 33.04
C ILE A 53 28.15 -28.62 34.10
N LEU A 54 27.14 -27.83 33.73
CA LEU A 54 26.10 -27.36 34.67
C LEU A 54 25.02 -28.41 35.00
N ASP A 55 25.09 -29.61 34.40
CA ASP A 55 24.20 -30.76 34.68
C ASP A 55 24.74 -31.70 35.77
N THR A 56 25.22 -31.16 36.90
CA THR A 56 25.49 -32.00 38.09
C THR A 56 24.74 -31.53 39.34
N THR A 57 23.88 -32.45 39.80
CA THR A 57 22.98 -32.39 40.95
C THR A 57 23.71 -32.20 42.28
N VAL A 58 23.29 -31.21 43.08
CA VAL A 58 23.57 -31.15 44.52
C VAL A 58 22.27 -30.91 45.30
N GLY A 59 21.75 -32.01 45.84
CA GLY A 59 21.32 -32.19 47.24
C GLY A 59 20.46 -31.13 47.92
N ASP A 60 19.16 -31.41 47.94
CA ASP A 60 18.22 -31.36 49.08
C ASP A 60 18.58 -30.51 50.30
N LYS A 61 17.78 -29.46 50.55
CA LYS A 61 17.34 -29.06 51.88
C LYS A 61 16.06 -28.21 51.84
N SER A 62 14.99 -28.86 52.29
CA SER A 62 13.74 -28.37 52.88
C SER A 62 13.66 -26.89 53.30
N LEU A 63 12.60 -26.19 52.87
CA LEU A 63 11.92 -25.17 53.66
C LEU A 63 10.39 -25.29 53.49
N GLU A 64 9.74 -25.47 54.64
CA GLU A 64 8.29 -25.53 54.86
C GLU A 64 7.59 -24.17 54.62
N PRO A 65 6.25 -24.15 54.54
CA PRO A 65 5.47 -23.10 53.91
C PRO A 65 5.26 -21.89 54.84
N THR A 66 5.37 -20.69 54.29
CA THR A 66 4.89 -19.47 54.95
C THR A 66 3.74 -18.86 54.16
N GLU A 67 2.69 -18.60 54.93
CA GLU A 67 1.40 -18.04 54.57
C GLU A 67 1.47 -16.62 53.96
N ASP A 68 0.51 -16.40 53.05
CA ASP A 68 -0.30 -15.20 52.84
C ASP A 68 0.36 -13.91 52.31
N THR A 69 0.08 -13.59 51.04
CA THR A 69 -0.05 -12.20 50.57
C THR A 69 -1.03 -12.12 49.40
N ASN A 70 -1.97 -11.17 49.49
CA ASN A 70 -2.69 -10.63 48.33
C ASN A 70 -1.73 -10.47 47.15
N ALA A 71 -1.98 -11.20 46.05
CA ALA A 71 -1.12 -11.11 44.87
C ALA A 71 -1.14 -9.67 44.33
N GLU A 72 -0.07 -8.91 44.59
CA GLU A 72 0.19 -7.63 43.94
C GLU A 72 0.06 -7.82 42.44
N MET A 73 -0.84 -7.05 41.81
CA MET A 73 -0.94 -7.06 40.35
C MET A 73 0.39 -6.52 39.79
N PRO A 74 1.02 -7.21 38.82
CA PRO A 74 2.32 -6.81 38.31
C PRO A 74 2.25 -5.39 37.70
N GLU A 75 3.21 -4.54 38.02
CA GLU A 75 3.31 -3.20 37.41
C GLU A 75 4.01 -3.29 36.05
N ILE A 76 3.30 -2.94 34.99
CA ILE A 76 3.84 -2.78 33.64
C ILE A 76 3.52 -1.36 33.18
N SER A 77 4.56 -0.57 32.89
CA SER A 77 4.39 0.81 32.44
C SER A 77 3.49 0.87 31.20
N GLY A 78 2.51 1.77 31.21
CA GLY A 78 1.53 1.92 30.13
C GLY A 78 0.32 0.99 30.19
N TYR A 79 0.23 0.05 31.15
CA TYR A 79 -0.90 -0.86 31.31
C TYR A 79 -1.49 -0.83 32.72
N LEU A 80 -2.81 -0.62 32.82
CA LEU A 80 -3.58 -0.73 34.04
C LEU A 80 -4.29 -2.09 34.09
N PHE A 81 -3.91 -2.95 35.02
CA PHE A 81 -4.54 -4.26 35.17
C PHE A 81 -5.95 -4.12 35.76
N LEU A 82 -6.95 -4.71 35.09
CA LEU A 82 -8.36 -4.67 35.52
C LEU A 82 -8.77 -5.93 36.28
N ARG A 83 -8.50 -7.11 35.71
CA ARG A 83 -8.77 -8.41 36.36
C ARG A 83 -8.01 -9.56 35.69
N LYS A 84 -7.78 -10.64 36.42
CA LYS A 84 -7.27 -11.90 35.85
C LYS A 84 -8.37 -12.58 35.02
N ILE A 85 -8.05 -12.98 33.79
CA ILE A 85 -8.95 -13.70 32.87
C ILE A 85 -8.74 -15.21 32.98
N GLY A 86 -7.49 -15.65 33.12
CA GLY A 86 -7.16 -17.07 33.17
C GLY A 86 -5.72 -17.35 33.59
N GLU A 87 -5.47 -18.62 33.92
CA GLU A 87 -4.17 -19.16 34.30
C GLU A 87 -4.02 -20.52 33.64
N GLY A 88 -2.93 -20.72 32.89
CA GLY A 88 -2.63 -21.98 32.21
C GLY A 88 -1.16 -22.33 32.30
N GLY A 89 -0.77 -23.45 31.67
CA GLY A 89 0.60 -23.99 31.71
C GLY A 89 1.67 -23.02 31.19
N MET A 90 1.32 -22.12 30.28
CA MET A 90 2.26 -21.15 29.70
C MET A 90 2.27 -19.78 30.41
N GLY A 91 1.31 -19.47 31.29
CA GLY A 91 1.23 -18.12 31.88
C GLY A 91 -0.08 -17.69 32.52
N LEU A 92 -0.07 -16.46 33.04
CA LEU A 92 -1.21 -15.72 33.58
C LEU A 92 -1.73 -14.72 32.54
N VAL A 93 -3.04 -14.69 32.30
CA VAL A 93 -3.66 -13.74 31.36
C VAL A 93 -4.55 -12.77 32.14
N TYR A 94 -4.36 -11.47 31.91
CA TYR A 94 -5.08 -10.38 32.54
C TYR A 94 -5.81 -9.52 31.50
N LEU A 95 -7.01 -9.07 31.86
CA LEU A 95 -7.65 -7.96 31.17
C LEU A 95 -6.99 -6.70 31.72
N ALA A 96 -6.43 -5.90 30.82
CA ALA A 96 -5.80 -4.63 31.17
C ALA A 96 -6.33 -3.51 30.26
N GLU A 97 -6.18 -2.27 30.70
CA GLU A 97 -6.36 -1.08 29.88
C GLU A 97 -4.98 -0.50 29.58
N GLN A 98 -4.61 -0.45 28.30
CA GLN A 98 -3.45 0.34 27.87
C GLN A 98 -3.82 1.81 28.07
N VAL A 99 -2.97 2.60 28.74
CA VAL A 99 -3.26 4.01 29.06
C VAL A 99 -2.49 5.01 28.18
N ASP A 100 -1.40 4.56 27.55
CA ASP A 100 -0.51 5.34 26.68
C ASP A 100 0.06 4.43 25.56
N PRO A 101 0.21 4.90 24.30
CA PRO A 101 -0.22 6.20 23.74
C PRO A 101 -1.72 6.28 23.41
N ILE A 102 -2.44 5.15 23.42
CA ILE A 102 -3.87 5.07 23.10
C ILE A 102 -4.59 4.26 24.17
N ARG A 103 -5.73 4.78 24.66
CA ARG A 103 -6.58 4.07 25.61
C ARG A 103 -7.38 2.94 24.96
N ARG A 104 -7.15 1.70 25.38
CA ARG A 104 -7.90 0.52 24.91
C ARG A 104 -7.81 -0.67 25.86
N LYS A 105 -8.80 -1.56 25.82
CA LYS A 105 -8.74 -2.85 26.51
C LYS A 105 -7.83 -3.81 25.75
N VAL A 106 -6.99 -4.54 26.48
CA VAL A 106 -6.06 -5.54 25.96
C VAL A 106 -6.12 -6.81 26.81
N ALA A 107 -5.88 -7.96 26.20
CA ALA A 107 -5.49 -9.16 26.91
C ALA A 107 -3.97 -9.15 27.09
N LEU A 108 -3.51 -9.20 28.33
CA LEU A 108 -2.09 -9.16 28.69
C LEU A 108 -1.68 -10.52 29.25
N LYS A 109 -0.86 -11.26 28.51
CA LYS A 109 -0.39 -12.60 28.86
C LYS A 109 1.04 -12.53 29.39
N LEU A 110 1.19 -12.76 30.69
CA LEU A 110 2.46 -12.90 31.41
C LEU A 110 2.87 -14.35 31.47
N LEU A 111 4.08 -14.70 31.06
CA LEU A 111 4.49 -16.10 31.10
C LEU A 111 5.02 -16.51 32.48
N LYS A 112 4.74 -17.76 32.87
CA LYS A 112 5.23 -18.34 34.11
C LYS A 112 6.44 -19.21 33.81
N THR A 113 7.64 -18.84 34.27
CA THR A 113 8.68 -19.83 34.61
C THR A 113 9.91 -19.22 35.30
N SER A 114 10.54 -20.07 36.10
CA SER A 114 11.80 -19.92 36.79
C SER A 114 12.98 -20.03 35.81
N HIS A 115 13.75 -18.94 35.65
CA HIS A 115 15.00 -18.82 34.88
C HIS A 115 14.85 -18.92 33.35
N PHE A 116 14.56 -17.79 32.70
CA PHE A 116 14.85 -17.65 31.27
C PHE A 116 16.34 -17.30 31.12
N ASP A 117 17.11 -18.16 30.45
CA ASP A 117 18.41 -17.77 29.92
C ASP A 117 18.21 -16.66 28.87
N ARG A 118 19.19 -15.77 28.72
CA ARG A 118 19.12 -14.59 27.83
C ARG A 118 18.83 -14.99 26.38
N GLN A 119 19.36 -16.13 25.93
CA GLN A 119 19.14 -16.69 24.61
C GLN A 119 17.68 -17.15 24.39
N ALA A 120 17.00 -17.59 25.46
CA ALA A 120 15.59 -17.99 25.40
C ALA A 120 14.65 -16.77 25.32
N VAL A 121 15.00 -15.66 25.97
CA VAL A 121 14.25 -14.38 25.89
C VAL A 121 14.38 -13.76 24.49
N GLU A 122 15.58 -13.73 23.92
CA GLU A 122 15.83 -13.12 22.60
C GLU A 122 15.16 -13.90 21.45
N ARG A 123 15.23 -15.24 21.47
CA ARG A 123 14.50 -16.10 20.51
C ARG A 123 12.99 -15.88 20.56
N PHE A 124 12.50 -15.67 21.76
CA PHE A 124 11.10 -15.50 22.06
C PHE A 124 10.57 -14.10 21.70
N GLU A 125 11.38 -13.05 21.88
CA GLU A 125 11.07 -11.71 21.38
C GLU A 125 11.02 -11.70 19.83
N SER A 126 11.91 -12.45 19.17
CA SER A 126 11.93 -12.62 17.72
C SER A 126 10.67 -13.33 17.19
N GLU A 127 10.26 -14.44 17.82
CA GLU A 127 8.98 -15.13 17.49
C GLU A 127 7.76 -14.21 17.71
N ARG A 128 7.79 -13.31 18.71
CA ARG A 128 6.70 -12.38 19.01
C ARG A 128 6.61 -11.20 18.06
N CYS A 129 7.74 -10.61 17.65
CA CYS A 129 7.78 -9.62 16.59
C CYS A 129 7.23 -10.19 15.27
N PHE A 130 7.51 -11.46 14.99
CA PHE A 130 6.96 -12.14 13.82
C PHE A 130 5.43 -12.31 13.91
N MET A 131 4.90 -12.71 15.07
CA MET A 131 3.44 -12.80 15.29
C MET A 131 2.73 -11.45 15.18
N ALA A 132 3.37 -10.33 15.53
CA ALA A 132 2.81 -9.00 15.36
C ALA A 132 2.55 -8.63 13.88
N THR A 133 3.14 -9.35 12.93
CA THR A 133 2.88 -9.18 11.50
C THR A 133 1.59 -9.87 11.03
N LEU A 134 0.99 -10.77 11.83
CA LEU A 134 -0.24 -11.49 11.51
C LEU A 134 -1.46 -10.60 11.70
N GLN A 135 -1.86 -9.87 10.66
CA GLN A 135 -3.09 -9.07 10.64
C GLN A 135 -4.17 -9.73 9.78
N HIS A 136 -5.20 -10.27 10.43
CA HIS A 136 -6.34 -10.91 9.76
C HIS A 136 -7.62 -10.76 10.60
N PRO A 137 -8.81 -10.57 10.00
CA PRO A 137 -10.08 -10.44 10.74
C PRO A 137 -10.37 -11.63 11.66
N ASN A 138 -9.90 -12.84 11.33
CA ASN A 138 -10.09 -14.05 12.13
C ASN A 138 -8.90 -14.44 13.03
N ILE A 139 -7.91 -13.56 13.18
CA ILE A 139 -6.78 -13.74 14.12
C ILE A 139 -6.78 -12.56 15.10
N ALA A 140 -6.56 -12.83 16.38
CA ALA A 140 -6.40 -11.79 17.38
C ALA A 140 -5.07 -11.05 17.17
N SER A 141 -5.13 -9.73 17.06
CA SER A 141 -3.94 -8.92 16.76
C SER A 141 -3.01 -8.83 17.98
N VAL A 142 -1.70 -8.97 17.76
CA VAL A 142 -0.69 -8.67 18.78
C VAL A 142 -0.33 -7.19 18.69
N TYR A 143 -0.40 -6.49 19.81
CA TYR A 143 -0.15 -5.05 19.87
C TYR A 143 1.24 -4.71 20.38
N ALA A 144 1.75 -5.46 21.36
CA ALA A 144 3.08 -5.28 21.91
C ALA A 144 3.57 -6.56 22.57
N ALA A 145 4.88 -6.70 22.67
CA ALA A 145 5.55 -7.67 23.51
C ALA A 145 6.71 -6.99 24.22
N GLY A 146 7.09 -7.49 25.38
CA GLY A 146 8.23 -6.97 26.14
C GLY A 146 8.45 -7.79 27.40
N SER A 147 9.25 -7.23 28.30
CA SER A 147 9.54 -7.82 29.61
C SER A 147 9.16 -6.86 30.73
N THR A 148 8.68 -7.39 31.86
CA THR A 148 8.46 -6.59 33.08
C THR A 148 9.80 -6.14 33.67
N ALA A 149 9.76 -5.26 34.69
CA ALA A 149 10.95 -4.89 35.45
C ALA A 149 11.67 -6.09 36.12
N SER A 150 10.94 -7.19 36.35
CA SER A 150 11.46 -8.45 36.86
C SER A 150 11.93 -9.42 35.76
N SER A 151 12.11 -8.94 34.53
CA SER A 151 12.46 -9.73 33.34
C SER A 151 11.46 -10.83 33.00
N GLN A 152 10.20 -10.67 33.43
CA GLN A 152 9.13 -11.61 33.08
C GLN A 152 8.53 -11.23 31.72
N PRO A 153 8.54 -12.11 30.72
CA PRO A 153 8.04 -11.73 29.41
C PRO A 153 6.51 -11.61 29.36
N PHE A 154 6.00 -10.61 28.65
CA PHE A 154 4.57 -10.36 28.44
C PHE A 154 4.20 -10.10 26.97
N VAL A 155 2.95 -10.38 26.61
CA VAL A 155 2.31 -9.97 25.34
C VAL A 155 1.06 -9.19 25.65
N ALA A 156 0.90 -8.04 25.02
CA ALA A 156 -0.38 -7.35 24.91
C ALA A 156 -1.03 -7.65 23.55
N MET A 157 -2.24 -8.19 23.57
CA MET A 157 -3.01 -8.57 22.38
C MET A 157 -4.43 -8.02 22.44
N GLU A 158 -5.11 -8.08 21.30
CA GLU A 158 -6.52 -7.72 21.14
C GLU A 158 -7.38 -8.41 22.21
N TRP A 159 -8.11 -7.61 23.00
CA TRP A 159 -9.11 -8.15 23.91
C TRP A 159 -10.33 -8.59 23.11
N ILE A 160 -10.58 -9.89 23.06
CA ILE A 160 -11.78 -10.47 22.46
C ILE A 160 -12.82 -10.71 23.54
N ASP A 161 -13.88 -9.90 23.53
CA ASP A 161 -15.07 -10.15 24.35
C ASP A 161 -15.92 -11.23 23.68
N GLY A 162 -15.54 -12.49 23.91
CA GLY A 162 -16.13 -13.65 23.24
C GLY A 162 -16.04 -14.92 24.07
N ILE A 163 -16.75 -15.95 23.62
CA ILE A 163 -16.76 -17.28 24.26
C ILE A 163 -16.24 -18.35 23.29
N PRO A 164 -15.66 -19.46 23.78
CA PRO A 164 -15.16 -20.54 22.92
C PRO A 164 -16.19 -21.05 21.91
N ILE A 165 -15.75 -21.39 20.70
CA ILE A 165 -16.63 -21.75 19.59
C ILE A 165 -17.57 -22.93 19.88
N ASN A 166 -17.10 -23.98 20.55
CA ASN A 166 -17.93 -25.14 20.88
C ASN A 166 -19.09 -24.75 21.80
N ARG A 167 -18.81 -23.93 22.81
CA ARG A 167 -19.82 -23.37 23.73
C ARG A 167 -20.75 -22.40 23.02
N TYR A 168 -20.24 -21.46 22.22
CA TYR A 168 -21.07 -20.53 21.46
C TYR A 168 -22.08 -21.28 20.58
N CYS A 169 -21.60 -22.29 19.85
CA CYS A 169 -22.43 -23.08 18.97
C CYS A 169 -23.52 -23.86 19.72
N ASP A 170 -23.22 -24.40 20.89
CA ASP A 170 -24.16 -25.18 21.69
C ASP A 170 -25.15 -24.30 22.46
N ASP A 171 -24.69 -23.22 23.10
CA ASP A 171 -25.53 -22.25 23.84
C ASP A 171 -26.56 -21.59 22.91
N HIS A 172 -26.19 -21.26 21.66
CA HIS A 172 -27.09 -20.69 20.64
C HIS A 172 -27.84 -21.74 19.81
N GLN A 173 -27.56 -23.02 20.07
CA GLN A 173 -28.09 -24.17 19.34
C GLN A 173 -27.93 -24.03 17.82
N LEU A 174 -26.73 -23.72 17.34
CA LEU A 174 -26.50 -23.44 15.92
C LEU A 174 -26.70 -24.72 15.07
N PRO A 175 -27.44 -24.64 13.95
CA PRO A 175 -27.54 -25.75 13.01
C PRO A 175 -26.19 -26.00 12.32
N ILE A 176 -26.02 -27.21 11.78
CA ILE A 176 -24.79 -27.67 11.12
C ILE A 176 -24.24 -26.65 10.11
N GLY A 177 -25.10 -26.07 9.27
CA GLY A 177 -24.65 -25.08 8.26
C GLY A 177 -24.02 -23.82 8.87
N ALA A 178 -24.54 -23.33 10.01
CA ALA A 178 -23.99 -22.17 10.70
C ALA A 178 -22.66 -22.49 11.38
N ARG A 179 -22.54 -23.67 12.00
CA ARG A 179 -21.27 -24.16 12.59
C ARG A 179 -20.17 -24.26 11.54
N ILE A 180 -20.51 -24.78 10.36
CA ILE A 180 -19.59 -24.89 9.24
C ILE A 180 -19.14 -23.51 8.74
N LYS A 181 -20.03 -22.51 8.68
CA LYS A 181 -19.64 -21.14 8.30
C LYS A 181 -18.62 -20.53 9.27
N LEU A 182 -18.82 -20.71 10.58
CA LEU A 182 -17.83 -20.29 11.59
C LEU A 182 -16.51 -21.05 11.43
N PHE A 183 -16.59 -22.35 11.12
CA PHE A 183 -15.39 -23.14 10.86
C PHE A 183 -14.60 -22.66 9.64
N GLN A 184 -15.28 -22.25 8.56
CA GLN A 184 -14.61 -21.71 7.37
C GLN A 184 -13.82 -20.43 7.68
N GLN A 185 -14.34 -19.55 8.57
CA GLN A 185 -13.60 -18.37 9.04
C GLN A 185 -12.30 -18.75 9.77
N ILE A 186 -12.30 -19.86 10.52
CA ILE A 186 -11.09 -20.38 11.17
C ILE A 186 -10.10 -20.87 10.11
N CYS A 187 -10.57 -21.61 9.10
CA CYS A 187 -9.72 -22.05 7.99
C CYS A 187 -9.07 -20.87 7.27
N ASP A 188 -9.79 -19.76 7.08
CA ASP A 188 -9.25 -18.55 6.46
C ASP A 188 -8.15 -17.91 7.33
N GLY A 189 -8.37 -17.82 8.65
CA GLY A 189 -7.35 -17.37 9.60
C GLY A 189 -6.10 -18.26 9.62
N VAL A 190 -6.27 -19.58 9.73
CA VAL A 190 -5.15 -20.53 9.72
C VAL A 190 -4.39 -20.49 8.38
N GLN A 191 -5.10 -20.40 7.26
CA GLN A 191 -4.48 -20.27 5.94
C GLN A 191 -3.61 -19.00 5.84
N HIS A 192 -4.09 -17.88 6.40
CA HIS A 192 -3.32 -16.64 6.43
C HIS A 192 -2.02 -16.80 7.22
N ALA A 193 -2.07 -17.46 8.37
CA ALA A 193 -0.87 -17.77 9.16
C ALA A 193 0.09 -18.69 8.40
N HIS A 194 -0.42 -19.75 7.77
CA HIS A 194 0.37 -20.70 6.96
C HIS A 194 1.07 -20.00 5.79
N TYR A 195 0.41 -19.06 5.11
CA TYR A 195 1.01 -18.27 4.01
C TYR A 195 2.22 -17.44 4.49
N ARG A 196 2.19 -17.00 5.74
CA ARG A 196 3.29 -16.28 6.39
C ARG A 196 4.27 -17.22 7.11
N GLY A 197 4.20 -18.54 6.90
CA GLY A 197 5.14 -19.50 7.48
C GLY A 197 4.92 -19.79 8.97
N VAL A 198 3.80 -19.37 9.56
CA VAL A 198 3.44 -19.65 10.96
C VAL A 198 2.57 -20.89 11.03
N ILE A 199 2.95 -21.86 11.87
CA ILE A 199 2.15 -23.05 12.20
C ILE A 199 1.66 -22.87 13.64
N HIS A 200 0.38 -23.09 13.91
CA HIS A 200 -0.20 -22.81 15.23
C HIS A 200 0.17 -23.86 16.28
N ARG A 201 0.16 -25.15 15.94
CA ARG A 201 0.57 -26.31 16.76
C ARG A 201 -0.29 -26.64 18.00
N ASP A 202 -0.98 -25.67 18.59
CA ASP A 202 -1.91 -25.84 19.73
C ASP A 202 -3.32 -25.31 19.42
N LEU A 203 -3.85 -25.63 18.22
CA LEU A 203 -5.24 -25.29 17.91
C LEU A 203 -6.20 -26.11 18.76
N LYS A 204 -7.16 -25.45 19.41
CA LYS A 204 -8.22 -26.12 20.18
C LYS A 204 -9.41 -25.17 20.33
N PRO A 205 -10.62 -25.67 20.66
CA PRO A 205 -11.80 -24.82 20.78
C PRO A 205 -11.66 -23.64 21.75
N SER A 206 -10.88 -23.79 22.83
CA SER A 206 -10.62 -22.70 23.78
C SER A 206 -9.77 -21.57 23.20
N ASN A 207 -9.00 -21.85 22.14
CA ASN A 207 -8.19 -20.88 21.42
C ASN A 207 -8.94 -20.27 20.23
N ILE A 208 -10.24 -20.54 20.09
CA ILE A 208 -11.11 -19.96 19.06
C ILE A 208 -12.29 -19.32 19.76
N LEU A 209 -12.26 -18.00 19.87
CA LEU A 209 -13.31 -17.22 20.50
C LEU A 209 -14.30 -16.70 19.46
N ILE A 210 -15.59 -16.76 19.78
CA ILE A 210 -16.64 -16.13 18.99
C ILE A 210 -17.06 -14.85 19.70
N THR A 211 -16.93 -13.74 18.98
CA THR A 211 -17.47 -12.43 19.38
C THR A 211 -18.54 -12.00 18.38
N GLU A 212 -19.40 -11.06 18.77
CA GLU A 212 -20.46 -10.56 17.90
C GLU A 212 -20.14 -9.13 17.46
N TYR A 213 -20.15 -8.90 16.15
CA TYR A 213 -20.03 -7.57 15.56
C TYR A 213 -21.25 -7.33 14.68
N ASN A 214 -21.99 -6.24 14.91
CA ASN A 214 -23.24 -5.95 14.21
C ASN A 214 -24.26 -7.13 14.23
N HIS A 215 -24.33 -7.86 15.35
CA HIS A 215 -25.16 -9.07 15.51
C HIS A 215 -24.77 -10.27 14.63
N GLU A 216 -23.58 -10.25 14.02
CA GLU A 216 -23.03 -11.40 13.31
C GLU A 216 -21.88 -12.04 14.11
N PRO A 217 -21.86 -13.38 14.24
CA PRO A 217 -20.78 -14.07 14.96
C PRO A 217 -19.51 -14.13 14.11
N ILE A 218 -18.42 -13.65 14.69
CA ILE A 218 -17.07 -13.64 14.10
C ILE A 218 -16.16 -14.54 14.93
N ALA A 219 -15.50 -15.49 14.27
CA ALA A 219 -14.49 -16.33 14.88
C ALA A 219 -13.13 -15.64 14.90
N LYS A 220 -12.47 -15.64 16.06
CA LYS A 220 -11.15 -15.08 16.32
C LYS A 220 -10.25 -16.15 16.94
N ILE A 221 -9.17 -16.47 16.25
CA ILE A 221 -8.12 -17.38 16.74
C ILE A 221 -7.21 -16.57 17.67
N ILE A 222 -7.02 -17.07 18.89
CA ILE A 222 -6.11 -16.52 19.89
C ILE A 222 -4.93 -17.46 20.11
N ASP A 223 -3.84 -16.95 20.69
CA ASP A 223 -2.70 -17.77 21.14
C ASP A 223 -2.04 -18.64 20.04
N PHE A 224 -1.54 -18.01 18.97
CA PHE A 224 -0.58 -18.67 18.07
C PHE A 224 0.64 -19.11 18.89
N GLY A 225 0.97 -20.40 18.82
CA GLY A 225 1.80 -21.11 19.79
C GLY A 225 3.16 -20.45 20.04
N VAL A 226 3.41 -20.13 21.30
CA VAL A 226 4.70 -19.71 21.87
C VAL A 226 5.51 -20.94 22.36
N ALA A 227 5.01 -22.15 22.10
CA ALA A 227 5.63 -23.41 22.51
C ALA A 227 6.64 -23.85 21.45
N THR A 228 7.91 -23.65 21.75
CA THR A 228 9.00 -24.26 21.01
C THR A 228 9.06 -25.76 21.34
N SER A 229 9.63 -26.54 20.44
CA SER A 229 9.64 -28.01 20.44
C SER A 229 10.35 -28.68 21.63
N ARG A 230 10.81 -27.91 22.64
CA ARG A 230 11.41 -28.39 23.89
C ARG A 230 10.37 -28.68 24.99
N ASP A 231 9.13 -28.21 24.84
CA ASP A 231 8.10 -28.47 25.86
C ASP A 231 7.72 -29.96 25.96
N LEU A 232 8.00 -30.77 24.93
CA LEU A 232 7.80 -32.23 24.96
C LEU A 232 8.78 -32.95 25.90
N ASP A 233 10.00 -32.42 26.10
CA ASP A 233 11.00 -32.98 27.03
C ASP A 233 10.66 -32.66 28.51
N LEU A 234 9.84 -31.64 28.76
CA LEU A 234 9.39 -31.26 30.11
C LEU A 234 8.22 -32.12 30.62
N TYR A 235 7.55 -32.89 29.75
CA TYR A 235 6.53 -33.85 30.20
C TYR A 235 7.12 -35.19 30.66
N SER A 236 8.44 -35.41 30.49
CA SER A 236 9.08 -36.68 30.86
C SER A 236 9.48 -36.81 32.33
N GLU A 237 9.72 -35.73 33.07
CA GLU A 237 10.18 -35.85 34.46
C GLU A 237 9.53 -34.82 35.41
N HIS A 238 8.68 -35.33 36.30
CA HIS A 238 8.25 -34.70 37.56
C HIS A 238 7.38 -33.42 37.51
N GLN A 239 6.12 -33.51 37.06
CA GLN A 239 5.02 -32.71 37.63
C GLN A 239 3.63 -33.28 37.27
N ILE A 240 3.22 -34.34 38.00
CA ILE A 240 1.87 -34.93 37.92
C ILE A 240 1.04 -34.35 39.08
N THR A 241 0.55 -33.12 38.94
CA THR A 241 -0.41 -32.55 39.93
C THR A 241 -1.51 -31.65 39.34
N GLN A 242 -1.70 -31.60 38.02
CA GLN A 242 -2.92 -31.05 37.40
C GLN A 242 -3.39 -31.91 36.22
N THR A 243 -4.03 -33.03 36.56
CA THR A 243 -4.38 -34.13 35.64
C THR A 243 -5.40 -33.74 34.56
N ASP A 244 -6.25 -32.72 34.74
CA ASP A 244 -7.36 -32.42 33.82
C ASP A 244 -7.01 -31.50 32.63
N GLN A 245 -6.08 -30.54 32.77
CA GLN A 245 -5.72 -29.62 31.67
C GLN A 245 -4.73 -30.23 30.67
N ILE A 246 -3.83 -31.09 31.14
CA ILE A 246 -2.80 -31.74 30.31
C ILE A 246 -3.43 -32.81 29.42
N LEU A 247 -4.37 -33.60 29.95
CA LEU A 247 -5.12 -34.60 29.17
C LEU A 247 -5.98 -33.99 28.05
N GLY A 248 -6.54 -32.78 28.23
CA GLY A 248 -7.43 -32.15 27.26
C GLY A 248 -6.74 -31.64 25.98
N THR A 249 -5.47 -31.23 26.05
CA THR A 249 -4.72 -30.73 24.88
C THR A 249 -4.20 -31.89 24.01
N LEU A 250 -3.86 -33.02 24.63
CA LEU A 250 -3.37 -34.22 23.93
C LEU A 250 -4.40 -34.84 22.97
N GLN A 251 -5.69 -34.54 23.13
CA GLN A 251 -6.76 -35.05 22.28
C GLN A 251 -6.84 -34.36 20.90
N TYR A 252 -6.22 -33.18 20.74
CA TYR A 252 -6.19 -32.40 19.50
C TYR A 252 -4.86 -32.55 18.74
N MET A 253 -3.91 -33.28 19.32
CA MET A 253 -2.56 -33.47 18.80
C MET A 253 -2.55 -34.33 17.53
N SER A 254 -1.77 -33.91 16.54
CA SER A 254 -1.57 -34.68 15.31
C SER A 254 -0.65 -35.90 15.53
N PRO A 255 -0.75 -36.96 14.68
CA PRO A 255 0.13 -38.13 14.76
C PRO A 255 1.62 -37.80 14.74
N GLU A 256 2.04 -36.84 13.93
CA GLU A 256 3.43 -36.38 13.83
C GLU A 256 3.90 -35.63 15.08
N GLN A 257 3.02 -34.83 15.71
CA GLN A 257 3.32 -34.24 17.02
C GLN A 257 3.44 -35.33 18.09
N ALA A 258 2.61 -36.37 18.04
CA ALA A 258 2.67 -37.50 18.95
C ALA A 258 3.91 -38.41 18.73
N ARG A 259 4.58 -38.32 17.57
CA ARG A 259 5.86 -38.99 17.30
C ARG A 259 7.05 -38.26 17.95
N GLY A 260 6.89 -36.99 18.33
CA GLY A 260 7.89 -36.23 19.08
C GLY A 260 9.09 -35.74 18.24
N ASN A 261 9.08 -35.89 16.92
CA ASN A 261 10.14 -35.35 16.05
C ASN A 261 9.74 -33.98 15.49
N PRO A 262 10.41 -32.89 15.90
CA PRO A 262 10.04 -31.53 15.47
C PRO A 262 10.16 -31.30 13.96
N ARG A 263 10.97 -32.10 13.25
CA ARG A 263 11.18 -31.97 11.80
C ARG A 263 10.00 -32.48 10.97
N ASP A 264 9.14 -33.30 11.56
CA ASP A 264 8.00 -33.90 10.87
C ASP A 264 6.72 -33.05 11.00
N ILE A 265 6.77 -31.96 11.77
CA ILE A 265 5.64 -31.04 12.00
C ILE A 265 5.66 -29.94 10.93
N ASP A 266 4.60 -29.89 10.13
CA ASP A 266 4.37 -28.83 9.15
C ASP A 266 2.93 -28.28 9.22
N THR A 267 2.52 -27.48 8.23
CA THR A 267 1.17 -26.88 8.17
C THR A 267 0.04 -27.91 8.21
N ARG A 268 0.30 -29.17 7.83
CA ARG A 268 -0.68 -30.26 7.79
C ARG A 268 -0.97 -30.84 9.18
N SER A 269 -0.14 -30.51 10.18
CA SER A 269 -0.46 -30.77 11.58
C SER A 269 -1.66 -29.95 12.04
N ASP A 270 -1.70 -28.65 11.69
CA ASP A 270 -2.87 -27.81 11.97
C ASP A 270 -4.12 -28.29 11.20
N ILE A 271 -3.96 -28.86 10.00
CA ILE A 271 -5.08 -29.42 9.22
C ILE A 271 -5.70 -30.63 9.92
N TYR A 272 -4.88 -31.49 10.53
CA TYR A 272 -5.38 -32.60 11.35
C TYR A 272 -6.18 -32.06 12.54
N THR A 273 -5.61 -31.09 13.26
CA THR A 273 -6.26 -30.48 14.42
C THR A 273 -7.57 -29.76 14.04
N LEU A 274 -7.61 -29.08 12.89
CA LEU A 274 -8.84 -28.52 12.32
C LEU A 274 -9.86 -29.63 12.02
N GLY A 275 -9.43 -30.80 11.54
CA GLY A 275 -10.27 -31.98 11.36
C GLY A 275 -10.89 -32.48 12.68
N VAL A 276 -10.10 -32.49 13.75
CA VAL A 276 -10.57 -32.84 15.11
C VAL A 276 -11.62 -31.85 15.60
N ILE A 277 -11.36 -30.55 15.46
CA ILE A 277 -12.28 -29.48 15.85
C ILE A 277 -13.58 -29.56 15.04
N LEU A 278 -13.50 -29.79 13.73
CA LEU A 278 -14.69 -29.96 12.90
C LEU A 278 -15.50 -31.19 13.33
N HIS A 279 -14.85 -32.30 13.65
CA HIS A 279 -15.52 -33.49 14.17
C HIS A 279 -16.30 -33.16 15.46
N GLU A 280 -15.67 -32.49 16.43
CA GLU A 280 -16.32 -32.09 17.68
C GLU A 280 -17.47 -31.10 17.45
N LEU A 281 -17.29 -30.07 16.63
CA LEU A 281 -18.35 -29.09 16.35
C LEU A 281 -19.58 -29.77 15.73
N LEU A 282 -19.38 -30.75 14.87
CA LEU A 282 -20.46 -31.46 14.18
C LEU A 282 -21.08 -32.57 15.02
N SER A 283 -20.28 -33.34 15.78
CA SER A 283 -20.74 -34.53 16.52
C SER A 283 -20.89 -34.34 18.02
N GLY A 284 -20.32 -33.29 18.60
CA GLY A 284 -20.27 -33.06 20.04
C GLY A 284 -19.30 -33.98 20.78
N GLU A 285 -18.57 -34.83 20.05
CA GLU A 285 -17.61 -35.78 20.59
C GLU A 285 -16.25 -35.54 19.93
N ILE A 286 -15.16 -35.74 20.67
CA ILE A 286 -13.81 -35.64 20.12
C ILE A 286 -13.46 -37.00 19.47
N PRO A 287 -12.80 -37.04 18.30
CA PRO A 287 -12.30 -38.29 17.72
C PRO A 287 -11.44 -39.06 18.72
N LEU A 288 -11.60 -40.39 18.75
CA LEU A 288 -10.86 -41.31 19.65
C LEU A 288 -11.14 -41.12 21.16
N ALA A 289 -12.07 -40.23 21.56
CA ALA A 289 -12.42 -40.02 22.97
C ALA A 289 -12.80 -41.29 23.75
N GLN A 290 -13.36 -42.29 23.05
CA GLN A 290 -13.75 -43.58 23.64
C GLN A 290 -12.60 -44.59 23.76
N GLU A 291 -11.52 -44.38 23.02
CA GLU A 291 -10.31 -45.21 23.08
C GLU A 291 -9.40 -44.76 24.24
N PHE A 292 -9.58 -43.51 24.71
CA PHE A 292 -8.83 -42.98 25.84
C PHE A 292 -9.43 -43.40 27.18
N SER A 293 -8.63 -43.98 28.06
CA SER A 293 -9.04 -44.33 29.43
C SER A 293 -8.64 -43.24 30.43
N ALA A 294 -9.48 -43.01 31.44
CA ALA A 294 -9.16 -42.08 32.54
C ALA A 294 -7.90 -42.48 33.35
N THR A 295 -7.42 -43.72 33.20
CA THR A 295 -6.21 -44.25 33.86
C THR A 295 -5.07 -44.54 32.88
N GLU A 296 -5.14 -44.04 31.64
CA GLU A 296 -4.16 -44.29 30.59
C GLU A 296 -2.85 -43.53 30.84
N THR A 297 -1.70 -44.15 30.53
CA THR A 297 -0.40 -43.46 30.59
C THR A 297 -0.20 -42.55 29.38
N LEU A 298 0.66 -41.53 29.49
CA LEU A 298 0.99 -40.63 28.37
C LEU A 298 1.40 -41.40 27.11
N GLU A 299 2.25 -42.42 27.24
CA GLU A 299 2.71 -43.22 26.11
C GLU A 299 1.58 -44.04 25.46
N GLN A 300 0.64 -44.55 26.26
CA GLN A 300 -0.55 -45.21 25.73
C GLN A 300 -1.39 -44.22 24.91
N HIS A 301 -1.63 -43.01 25.43
CA HIS A 301 -2.38 -41.97 24.72
C HIS A 301 -1.72 -41.60 23.38
N LEU A 302 -0.40 -41.38 23.39
CA LEU A 302 0.38 -41.09 22.19
C LEU A 302 0.38 -42.28 21.21
N SER A 303 0.41 -43.52 21.71
CA SER A 303 0.32 -44.73 20.88
C SER A 303 -1.04 -44.82 20.16
N THR A 304 -2.13 -44.53 20.87
CA THR A 304 -3.50 -44.51 20.34
C THR A 304 -3.63 -43.48 19.23
N THR A 305 -3.13 -42.25 19.45
CA THR A 305 -3.11 -41.18 18.43
C THR A 305 -2.29 -41.56 17.19
N ARG A 306 -1.17 -42.28 17.36
CA ARG A 306 -0.32 -42.73 16.24
C ARG A 306 -0.93 -43.89 15.45
N GLN A 307 -1.64 -44.82 16.10
CA GLN A 307 -2.01 -46.11 15.49
C GLN A 307 -3.50 -46.21 15.11
N ILE A 308 -4.41 -45.62 15.88
CA ILE A 308 -5.85 -45.83 15.69
C ILE A 308 -6.41 -44.75 14.75
N VAL A 309 -6.95 -45.19 13.61
CA VAL A 309 -7.68 -44.31 12.68
C VAL A 309 -9.06 -44.01 13.27
N PRO A 310 -9.44 -42.73 13.42
CA PRO A 310 -10.76 -42.37 13.93
C PRO A 310 -11.89 -43.00 13.10
N GLY A 311 -12.91 -43.50 13.80
CA GLY A 311 -14.12 -44.00 13.16
C GLY A 311 -14.90 -42.91 12.42
N GLN A 312 -15.84 -43.33 11.56
CA GLN A 312 -16.71 -42.41 10.82
C GLN A 312 -17.49 -41.46 11.76
N LEU A 313 -17.55 -40.18 11.40
CA LEU A 313 -18.27 -39.10 12.10
C LEU A 313 -19.74 -39.46 12.35
N SER A 314 -20.37 -40.17 11.41
CA SER A 314 -21.76 -40.61 11.59
C SER A 314 -21.94 -41.75 12.59
N ARG A 315 -20.92 -42.60 12.73
CA ARG A 315 -20.90 -43.73 13.67
C ARG A 315 -20.63 -43.27 15.10
N SER A 316 -19.78 -42.26 15.30
CA SER A 316 -19.51 -41.70 16.63
C SER A 316 -20.79 -41.17 17.30
N ILE A 317 -21.68 -40.51 16.54
CA ILE A 317 -22.98 -40.05 17.06
C ILE A 317 -23.94 -41.21 17.34
N GLN A 318 -23.96 -42.25 16.50
CA GLN A 318 -24.84 -43.40 16.72
C GLN A 318 -24.52 -44.15 18.01
N LEU A 319 -23.25 -44.14 18.42
CA LEU A 319 -22.76 -44.83 19.60
C LEU A 319 -22.70 -43.92 20.84
N SER A 320 -22.91 -42.62 20.69
CA SER A 320 -22.89 -41.68 21.82
C SER A 320 -24.17 -41.78 22.65
N GLU A 321 -24.02 -41.99 23.96
CA GLU A 321 -25.12 -41.93 24.93
C GLU A 321 -25.78 -40.53 24.97
N LYS A 322 -25.09 -39.49 24.48
CA LYS A 322 -25.55 -38.09 24.44
C LYS A 322 -26.25 -37.72 23.12
N GLN A 323 -26.54 -38.69 22.24
CA GLN A 323 -27.09 -38.44 20.89
C GLN A 323 -28.31 -37.50 20.88
N HIS A 324 -29.21 -37.63 21.85
CA HIS A 324 -30.40 -36.77 21.98
C HIS A 324 -30.05 -35.32 22.29
N LEU A 325 -29.09 -35.08 23.20
CA LEU A 325 -28.63 -33.74 23.57
C LEU A 325 -27.85 -33.09 22.42
N ILE A 326 -26.95 -33.83 21.79
CA ILE A 326 -26.14 -33.38 20.64
C ILE A 326 -27.07 -32.91 19.51
N SER A 327 -28.08 -33.71 19.17
CA SER A 327 -29.05 -33.39 18.12
C SER A 327 -29.88 -32.14 18.43
N LYS A 328 -30.29 -31.97 19.70
CA LYS A 328 -31.00 -30.78 20.17
C LYS A 328 -30.13 -29.52 20.02
N ASN A 329 -28.87 -29.57 20.43
CA ASN A 329 -27.92 -28.44 20.29
C ASN A 329 -27.62 -28.09 18.82
N ARG A 330 -27.95 -28.97 17.87
CA ARG A 330 -27.80 -28.76 16.42
C ARG A 330 -29.14 -28.51 15.71
N ARG A 331 -30.22 -28.26 16.47
CA ARG A 331 -31.60 -28.05 16.00
C ARG A 331 -32.10 -29.14 15.05
N THR A 332 -31.85 -30.40 15.39
CA THR A 332 -32.20 -31.55 14.56
C THR A 332 -32.59 -32.76 15.40
N THR A 333 -33.01 -33.84 14.74
CA THR A 333 -33.29 -35.13 15.39
C THR A 333 -32.11 -36.10 15.22
N PRO A 334 -31.94 -37.09 16.13
CA PRO A 334 -30.88 -38.10 16.04
C PRO A 334 -30.73 -38.72 14.64
N ALA A 335 -31.83 -39.19 14.05
CA ALA A 335 -31.81 -39.82 12.73
C ALA A 335 -31.45 -38.83 11.60
N ALA A 336 -31.91 -37.58 11.70
CA ALA A 336 -31.62 -36.56 10.70
C ALA A 336 -30.16 -36.11 10.77
N LEU A 337 -29.59 -35.96 11.98
CA LEU A 337 -28.19 -35.62 12.20
C LEU A 337 -27.26 -36.70 11.65
N THR A 338 -27.47 -37.97 12.02
CA THR A 338 -26.67 -39.09 11.51
C THR A 338 -26.70 -39.15 9.98
N ARG A 339 -27.86 -38.91 9.35
CA ARG A 339 -27.98 -38.88 7.89
C ARG A 339 -27.28 -37.68 7.25
N GLN A 340 -27.27 -36.53 7.90
CA GLN A 340 -26.61 -35.32 7.41
C GLN A 340 -25.09 -35.46 7.47
N LEU A 341 -24.56 -36.08 8.52
CA LEU A 341 -23.13 -36.30 8.70
C LEU A 341 -22.60 -37.48 7.87
N GLY A 342 -23.32 -38.61 7.80
CA GLY A 342 -22.89 -39.87 7.16
C GLY A 342 -22.84 -39.88 5.63
N GLN A 343 -22.61 -38.74 4.99
CA GLN A 343 -22.59 -38.62 3.53
C GLN A 343 -21.29 -38.05 2.99
N GLU A 344 -21.15 -36.73 2.94
CA GLU A 344 -20.00 -36.05 2.36
C GLU A 344 -19.10 -35.46 3.45
N LEU A 345 -19.70 -34.93 4.53
CA LEU A 345 -18.98 -34.48 5.72
C LEU A 345 -18.14 -35.59 6.37
N ASP A 346 -18.63 -36.82 6.37
CA ASP A 346 -17.90 -38.01 6.83
C ASP A 346 -16.55 -38.18 6.12
N TRP A 347 -16.53 -37.96 4.80
CA TRP A 347 -15.30 -38.08 3.98
C TRP A 347 -14.40 -36.86 4.15
N ILE A 348 -15.01 -35.68 4.23
CA ILE A 348 -14.28 -34.43 4.43
C ILE A 348 -13.48 -34.50 5.75
N VAL A 349 -14.12 -34.94 6.84
CA VAL A 349 -13.49 -35.12 8.15
C VAL A 349 -12.50 -36.29 8.13
N ALA A 350 -12.85 -37.43 7.54
CA ALA A 350 -11.93 -38.57 7.45
C ALA A 350 -10.62 -38.20 6.73
N LYS A 351 -10.70 -37.48 5.60
CA LYS A 351 -9.52 -37.01 4.86
C LYS A 351 -8.62 -36.08 5.69
N SER A 352 -9.19 -35.18 6.50
CA SER A 352 -8.37 -34.35 7.40
C SER A 352 -7.72 -35.14 8.53
N LEU A 353 -8.28 -36.30 8.91
CA LEU A 353 -7.81 -37.14 10.00
C LEU A 353 -6.93 -38.33 9.55
N GLU A 354 -6.49 -38.33 8.28
CA GLU A 354 -5.55 -39.35 7.79
C GLU A 354 -4.24 -39.31 8.58
N LYS A 355 -3.61 -40.47 8.76
CA LYS A 355 -2.41 -40.55 9.61
C LYS A 355 -1.18 -39.97 8.93
N GLU A 356 -1.01 -40.25 7.65
CA GLU A 356 0.09 -39.70 6.87
C GLU A 356 -0.26 -38.28 6.38
N PRO A 357 0.60 -37.26 6.61
CA PRO A 357 0.32 -35.88 6.21
C PRO A 357 0.05 -35.71 4.70
N ASP A 358 0.70 -36.49 3.84
CA ASP A 358 0.54 -36.42 2.38
C ASP A 358 -0.88 -36.81 1.91
N ASP A 359 -1.61 -37.60 2.69
CA ASP A 359 -2.97 -38.05 2.36
C ASP A 359 -4.06 -37.06 2.81
N ARG A 360 -3.68 -36.04 3.59
CA ARG A 360 -4.59 -34.97 4.06
C ARG A 360 -4.81 -33.91 2.98
N TYR A 361 -5.57 -32.87 3.32
CA TYR A 361 -5.56 -31.66 2.50
C TYR A 361 -4.20 -30.98 2.58
N THR A 362 -3.72 -30.45 1.46
CA THR A 362 -2.42 -29.73 1.41
C THR A 362 -2.48 -28.40 2.15
N THR A 363 -3.65 -27.75 2.19
CA THR A 363 -3.83 -26.42 2.80
C THR A 363 -5.17 -26.30 3.52
N ALA A 364 -5.26 -25.40 4.50
CA ALA A 364 -6.53 -25.10 5.19
C ALA A 364 -7.59 -24.56 4.21
N LYS A 365 -7.18 -23.85 3.16
CA LYS A 365 -8.09 -23.41 2.09
C LYS A 365 -8.68 -24.59 1.32
N ALA A 366 -7.88 -25.59 0.95
CA ALA A 366 -8.38 -26.78 0.24
C ALA A 366 -9.41 -27.56 1.08
N PHE A 367 -9.23 -27.59 2.40
CA PHE A 367 -10.20 -28.15 3.34
C PHE A 367 -11.51 -27.33 3.36
N SER A 368 -11.41 -26.00 3.42
CA SER A 368 -12.56 -25.07 3.36
C SER A 368 -13.32 -25.16 2.03
N ASP A 369 -12.62 -25.37 0.91
CA ASP A 369 -13.22 -25.49 -0.43
C ASP A 369 -14.08 -26.75 -0.57
N ASP A 370 -13.64 -27.88 0.00
CA ASP A 370 -14.42 -29.12 -0.01
C ASP A 370 -15.69 -29.01 0.86
N ILE A 371 -15.61 -28.25 1.95
CA ILE A 371 -16.75 -27.85 2.77
C ILE A 371 -17.72 -26.95 1.98
N GLU A 372 -17.20 -25.99 1.21
CA GLU A 372 -18.01 -25.12 0.36
C GLU A 372 -18.73 -25.93 -0.75
N ARG A 373 -18.06 -26.92 -1.33
CA ARG A 373 -18.68 -27.86 -2.30
C ARG A 373 -19.84 -28.63 -1.68
N PHE A 374 -19.68 -29.11 -0.45
CA PHE A 374 -20.75 -29.76 0.30
C PHE A 374 -21.94 -28.81 0.51
N GLN A 375 -21.71 -27.56 0.93
CA GLN A 375 -22.80 -26.57 1.10
C GLN A 375 -23.54 -26.29 -0.22
N LYS A 376 -22.82 -26.28 -1.36
CA LYS A 376 -23.38 -26.09 -2.71
C LYS A 376 -24.01 -27.34 -3.31
N ASN A 377 -23.98 -28.49 -2.63
CA ASN A 377 -24.43 -29.80 -3.12
C ASN A 377 -23.71 -30.23 -4.42
N ILE A 378 -22.39 -30.04 -4.46
CA ILE A 378 -21.50 -30.44 -5.56
C ILE A 378 -20.54 -31.51 -5.03
N PRO A 379 -20.11 -32.51 -5.85
CA PRO A 379 -19.23 -33.57 -5.37
C PRO A 379 -17.94 -33.06 -4.71
N VAL A 380 -17.71 -33.51 -3.48
CA VAL A 380 -16.51 -33.26 -2.69
C VAL A 380 -15.32 -34.07 -3.23
N GLN A 381 -14.10 -33.53 -3.13
CA GLN A 381 -12.88 -34.20 -3.57
C GLN A 381 -12.42 -35.29 -2.59
N ALA A 382 -12.83 -35.19 -1.31
CA ALA A 382 -12.46 -36.12 -0.24
C ALA A 382 -12.87 -37.59 -0.45
N ARG A 383 -13.80 -37.87 -1.38
CA ARG A 383 -14.35 -39.21 -1.58
C ARG A 383 -13.86 -39.84 -2.89
N PRO A 384 -13.38 -41.10 -2.90
CA PRO A 384 -12.97 -41.78 -4.13
C PRO A 384 -14.14 -41.96 -5.12
N HIS A 385 -13.84 -41.83 -6.41
CA HIS A 385 -14.82 -41.72 -7.49
C HIS A 385 -15.69 -42.99 -7.65
N SER A 386 -17.00 -42.87 -7.41
CA SER A 386 -17.98 -43.89 -7.79
C SER A 386 -18.98 -43.32 -8.80
N ILE A 387 -18.89 -43.77 -10.06
CA ILE A 387 -19.73 -43.36 -11.20
C ILE A 387 -21.22 -43.58 -10.91
N PHE A 388 -21.55 -44.64 -10.16
CA PHE A 388 -22.92 -45.01 -9.75
C PHE A 388 -23.62 -43.95 -8.87
N ARG A 389 -22.85 -43.05 -8.25
CA ARG A 389 -23.36 -42.05 -7.29
C ARG A 389 -23.69 -40.72 -7.94
N LYS A 390 -22.94 -40.32 -8.98
CA LYS A 390 -23.29 -39.16 -9.82
C LYS A 390 -24.68 -39.35 -10.43
N THR A 391 -24.98 -40.57 -10.87
CA THR A 391 -26.31 -40.98 -11.34
C THR A 391 -27.36 -40.97 -10.21
N LYS A 392 -27.06 -41.46 -9.00
CA LYS A 392 -28.01 -41.42 -7.86
C LYS A 392 -28.36 -40.01 -7.39
N LEU A 393 -27.38 -39.11 -7.29
CA LEU A 393 -27.58 -37.69 -6.92
C LEU A 393 -28.35 -36.93 -8.00
N PHE A 394 -28.05 -37.21 -9.28
CA PHE A 394 -28.81 -36.70 -10.42
C PHE A 394 -30.27 -37.18 -10.40
N VAL A 395 -30.51 -38.47 -10.16
CA VAL A 395 -31.88 -39.03 -10.05
C VAL A 395 -32.64 -38.45 -8.87
N ARG A 396 -31.97 -38.15 -7.76
CA ARG A 396 -32.61 -37.53 -6.58
C ARG A 396 -32.98 -36.07 -6.81
N ARG A 397 -32.15 -35.32 -7.55
CA ARG A 397 -32.38 -33.93 -7.96
C ARG A 397 -33.47 -33.81 -9.03
N HIS A 398 -33.67 -34.88 -9.81
CA HIS A 398 -34.60 -34.94 -10.94
C HIS A 398 -35.63 -36.08 -10.79
N ARG A 399 -36.10 -36.35 -9.55
CA ARG A 399 -36.89 -37.57 -9.23
C ARG A 399 -38.14 -37.77 -10.09
N TYR A 400 -38.81 -36.69 -10.48
CA TYR A 400 -39.99 -36.73 -11.35
C TYR A 400 -39.64 -36.89 -12.83
N GLN A 401 -38.49 -36.36 -13.26
CA GLN A 401 -38.02 -36.43 -14.65
C GLN A 401 -37.42 -37.81 -14.97
N VAL A 402 -36.79 -38.47 -14.00
CA VAL A 402 -36.28 -39.85 -14.17
C VAL A 402 -37.41 -40.88 -14.14
N THR A 403 -38.41 -40.73 -13.26
CA THR A 403 -39.63 -41.57 -13.34
C THR A 403 -40.37 -41.36 -14.65
N ALA A 404 -40.42 -40.12 -15.16
CA ALA A 404 -40.98 -39.84 -16.48
C ALA A 404 -40.16 -40.50 -17.61
N TYR A 405 -38.82 -40.52 -17.52
CA TYR A 405 -37.95 -41.14 -18.53
C TYR A 405 -38.06 -42.67 -18.56
N VAL A 406 -38.15 -43.33 -17.40
CA VAL A 406 -38.31 -44.79 -17.32
C VAL A 406 -39.71 -45.22 -17.81
N LEU A 407 -40.75 -44.45 -17.46
CA LEU A 407 -42.08 -44.63 -18.03
C LEU A 407 -42.09 -44.35 -19.53
N MET A 408 -41.38 -43.33 -20.01
CA MET A 408 -41.25 -42.98 -21.43
C MET A 408 -40.51 -44.06 -22.23
N LEU A 409 -39.52 -44.76 -21.64
CA LEU A 409 -38.78 -45.84 -22.32
C LEU A 409 -39.62 -47.12 -22.44
N LEU A 410 -40.41 -47.45 -21.41
CA LEU A 410 -41.46 -48.48 -21.45
C LEU A 410 -42.62 -48.09 -22.39
N MET A 411 -42.90 -46.79 -22.51
CA MET A 411 -43.88 -46.26 -23.45
C MET A 411 -43.34 -46.31 -24.89
N LEU A 412 -42.05 -46.05 -25.12
CA LEU A 412 -41.40 -46.02 -26.44
C LEU A 412 -41.37 -47.40 -27.13
N THR A 413 -41.22 -48.47 -26.35
CA THR A 413 -41.30 -49.85 -26.86
C THR A 413 -42.73 -50.26 -27.23
N VAL A 414 -43.73 -49.72 -26.53
CA VAL A 414 -45.16 -49.87 -26.86
C VAL A 414 -45.56 -48.93 -28.02
N LEU A 415 -44.98 -47.72 -28.09
CA LEU A 415 -45.24 -46.66 -29.08
C LEU A 415 -44.71 -46.97 -30.48
N SER A 416 -43.63 -47.74 -30.58
CA SER A 416 -43.07 -48.20 -31.86
C SER A 416 -44.02 -49.18 -32.57
N LEU A 417 -44.80 -49.96 -31.80
CA LEU A 417 -45.79 -50.90 -32.31
C LEU A 417 -47.13 -50.20 -32.69
N THR A 418 -47.44 -49.07 -32.07
CA THR A 418 -48.66 -48.29 -32.35
C THR A 418 -48.49 -47.21 -33.43
N SER A 419 -47.28 -46.69 -33.65
CA SER A 419 -46.99 -45.66 -34.68
C SER A 419 -47.20 -46.14 -36.12
N PHE A 420 -47.33 -47.45 -36.32
CA PHE A 420 -47.74 -48.04 -37.59
C PHE A 420 -49.23 -47.82 -37.91
N VAL A 421 -50.07 -47.58 -36.90
CA VAL A 421 -51.53 -47.59 -37.11
C VAL A 421 -52.07 -46.20 -37.48
N ILE A 422 -51.37 -45.10 -37.16
CA ILE A 422 -52.03 -43.80 -37.15
C ILE A 422 -50.99 -42.71 -37.52
N TYR A 423 -50.53 -42.43 -38.76
CA TYR A 423 -51.10 -42.34 -40.12
C TYR A 423 -52.47 -41.67 -40.23
N LEU A 424 -53.39 -42.02 -39.36
CA LEU A 424 -54.72 -41.49 -39.36
C LEU A 424 -54.73 -40.23 -38.50
N GLU A 425 -54.90 -39.10 -39.17
CA GLU A 425 -55.39 -37.87 -38.54
C GLU A 425 -54.32 -37.11 -37.76
N ASP A 426 -53.27 -36.59 -38.37
CA ASP A 426 -53.30 -35.40 -39.25
C ASP A 426 -53.96 -34.13 -38.66
N THR A 427 -54.72 -34.21 -37.56
CA THR A 427 -55.35 -33.05 -36.90
C THR A 427 -54.44 -32.37 -35.87
N ALA A 428 -53.46 -33.08 -35.32
CA ALA A 428 -52.51 -32.54 -34.33
C ALA A 428 -51.34 -31.70 -34.91
N ARG A 429 -51.22 -31.60 -36.24
CA ARG A 429 -50.07 -30.95 -36.91
C ARG A 429 -50.04 -29.42 -36.78
N ARG A 430 -51.11 -28.79 -36.31
CA ARG A 430 -51.21 -27.31 -36.21
C ARG A 430 -50.71 -26.75 -34.87
N THR A 431 -50.70 -27.52 -33.78
CA THR A 431 -50.32 -27.05 -32.43
C THR A 431 -48.83 -27.26 -32.12
N ASN A 432 -48.24 -28.41 -32.52
CA ASN A 432 -46.81 -28.70 -32.25
C ASN A 432 -45.81 -27.83 -33.03
N LYS A 433 -46.22 -27.21 -34.15
CA LYS A 433 -45.35 -26.26 -34.87
C LYS A 433 -45.23 -24.91 -34.15
N LEU A 434 -46.21 -24.54 -33.33
CA LEU A 434 -46.17 -23.30 -32.56
C LEU A 434 -45.38 -23.48 -31.26
N GLU A 435 -45.57 -24.58 -30.52
CA GLU A 435 -44.83 -24.86 -29.27
C GLU A 435 -43.33 -25.14 -29.49
N LEU A 436 -42.96 -25.83 -30.59
CA LEU A 436 -41.55 -26.08 -30.92
C LEU A 436 -40.84 -24.82 -31.42
N ALA A 437 -41.56 -23.92 -32.11
CA ALA A 437 -41.04 -22.63 -32.53
C ALA A 437 -40.90 -21.66 -31.34
N GLU A 438 -41.82 -21.71 -30.37
CA GLU A 438 -41.73 -20.95 -29.12
C GLU A 438 -40.58 -21.45 -28.24
N THR A 439 -40.44 -22.77 -28.03
CA THR A 439 -39.33 -23.32 -27.24
C THR A 439 -37.96 -23.19 -27.92
N SER A 440 -37.88 -23.30 -29.26
CA SER A 440 -36.62 -23.02 -29.97
C SER A 440 -36.26 -21.54 -29.90
N ALA A 441 -37.24 -20.63 -30.03
CA ALA A 441 -37.02 -19.20 -29.88
C ALA A 441 -36.64 -18.83 -28.43
N GLU A 442 -37.21 -19.47 -27.42
CA GLU A 442 -36.84 -19.25 -26.01
C GLU A 442 -35.44 -19.78 -25.69
N LEU A 443 -35.07 -20.96 -26.19
CA LEU A 443 -33.72 -21.50 -26.01
C LEU A 443 -32.66 -20.66 -26.75
N GLU A 444 -32.98 -20.20 -27.95
CA GLU A 444 -32.10 -19.31 -28.74
C GLU A 444 -31.97 -17.93 -28.09
N ARG A 445 -33.06 -17.38 -27.54
CA ARG A 445 -33.02 -16.16 -26.71
C ARG A 445 -32.16 -16.37 -25.45
N ALA A 446 -32.32 -17.48 -24.74
CA ALA A 446 -31.53 -17.77 -23.53
C ALA A 446 -30.04 -17.99 -23.85
N ARG A 447 -29.70 -18.64 -24.97
CA ARG A 447 -28.31 -18.80 -25.43
C ARG A 447 -27.70 -17.48 -25.88
N ASN A 448 -28.42 -16.69 -26.68
CA ASN A 448 -27.97 -15.37 -27.09
C ASN A 448 -27.79 -14.46 -25.87
N GLN A 449 -28.66 -14.58 -24.86
CA GLN A 449 -28.57 -13.83 -23.62
C GLN A 449 -27.37 -14.25 -22.76
N ALA A 450 -27.10 -15.56 -22.63
CA ALA A 450 -25.90 -16.05 -21.94
C ALA A 450 -24.61 -15.66 -22.66
N SER A 451 -24.63 -15.67 -24.00
CA SER A 451 -23.51 -15.21 -24.83
C SER A 451 -23.25 -13.72 -24.64
N ARG A 452 -24.29 -12.87 -24.63
CA ARG A 452 -24.17 -11.43 -24.37
C ARG A 452 -23.64 -11.12 -22.98
N LEU A 453 -24.09 -11.86 -21.95
CA LEU A 453 -23.57 -11.68 -20.59
C LEU A 453 -22.09 -12.07 -20.50
N LYS A 454 -21.71 -13.17 -21.16
CA LYS A 454 -20.31 -13.60 -21.23
C LYS A 454 -19.45 -12.57 -21.97
N GLU A 455 -19.91 -12.09 -23.12
CA GLU A 455 -19.23 -11.04 -23.90
C GLU A 455 -19.12 -9.73 -23.11
N ALA A 456 -20.17 -9.34 -22.38
CA ALA A 456 -20.11 -8.18 -21.50
C ALA A 456 -19.03 -8.34 -20.42
N ARG A 457 -18.90 -9.52 -19.81
CA ARG A 457 -17.84 -9.79 -18.82
C ARG A 457 -16.44 -9.82 -19.43
N GLU A 458 -16.27 -10.33 -20.64
CA GLU A 458 -14.96 -10.47 -21.28
C GLU A 458 -14.49 -9.20 -21.98
N ILE A 459 -15.42 -8.34 -22.43
CA ILE A 459 -15.09 -7.13 -23.22
C ILE A 459 -15.46 -5.85 -22.46
N ILE A 460 -16.68 -5.77 -21.95
CA ILE A 460 -17.21 -4.52 -21.37
C ILE A 460 -16.68 -4.31 -19.94
N ALA A 461 -16.57 -5.35 -19.12
CA ALA A 461 -16.05 -5.21 -17.75
C ALA A 461 -14.58 -4.74 -17.73
N PRO A 462 -13.64 -5.33 -18.51
CA PRO A 462 -12.28 -4.80 -18.62
C PRO A 462 -12.27 -3.35 -19.11
N LYS A 463 -13.09 -3.02 -20.11
CA LYS A 463 -13.20 -1.64 -20.61
C LYS A 463 -13.68 -0.65 -19.54
N ILE A 464 -14.63 -1.05 -18.69
CA ILE A 464 -15.08 -0.22 -17.56
C ILE A 464 -13.96 -0.05 -16.54
N LEU A 465 -13.23 -1.12 -16.21
CA LEU A 465 -12.09 -1.06 -15.29
C LEU A 465 -10.95 -0.20 -15.85
N ASP A 466 -10.67 -0.28 -17.15
CA ASP A 466 -9.71 0.58 -17.85
C ASP A 466 -10.12 2.05 -17.74
N LEU A 467 -11.40 2.37 -17.98
CA LEU A 467 -11.92 3.74 -17.80
C LEU A 467 -11.75 4.22 -16.35
N ILE A 468 -11.99 3.36 -15.35
CA ILE A 468 -11.77 3.70 -13.94
C ILE A 468 -10.29 3.96 -13.65
N ASN A 469 -9.40 3.09 -14.14
CA ASN A 469 -7.95 3.22 -13.99
C ASN A 469 -7.39 4.46 -14.68
N ASP A 470 -7.94 4.81 -15.85
CA ASP A 470 -7.63 6.02 -16.60
C ASP A 470 -8.36 7.26 -16.07
N GLN A 471 -8.97 7.20 -14.88
CA GLN A 471 -9.63 8.32 -14.21
C GLN A 471 -10.88 8.88 -14.93
N GLN A 472 -11.47 8.12 -15.85
CA GLN A 472 -12.70 8.45 -16.59
C GLN A 472 -13.93 7.80 -15.95
N THR A 473 -14.20 8.19 -14.70
CA THR A 473 -15.22 7.58 -13.84
C THR A 473 -16.66 7.91 -14.24
N VAL A 474 -16.90 9.06 -14.88
CA VAL A 474 -18.21 9.42 -15.46
C VAL A 474 -18.47 8.60 -16.72
N ALA A 475 -17.49 8.44 -17.61
CA ALA A 475 -17.60 7.54 -18.76
C ALA A 475 -17.83 6.08 -18.34
N ALA A 476 -17.13 5.61 -17.30
CA ALA A 476 -17.35 4.29 -16.72
C ALA A 476 -18.79 4.12 -16.21
N TYR A 477 -19.30 5.13 -15.49
CA TYR A 477 -20.68 5.17 -15.01
C TYR A 477 -21.70 5.18 -16.16
N GLN A 478 -21.50 6.00 -17.20
CA GLN A 478 -22.37 6.03 -18.37
C GLN A 478 -22.40 4.68 -19.09
N LEU A 479 -21.24 4.03 -19.24
CA LEU A 479 -21.14 2.72 -19.87
C LEU A 479 -21.87 1.68 -19.05
N LEU A 480 -21.69 1.66 -17.73
CA LEU A 480 -22.45 0.81 -16.82
C LEU A 480 -23.96 1.07 -16.93
N GLU A 481 -24.38 2.34 -16.95
CA GLU A 481 -25.78 2.73 -17.08
C GLU A 481 -26.38 2.39 -18.45
N SER A 482 -25.56 2.27 -19.51
CA SER A 482 -26.02 1.84 -20.82
C SER A 482 -26.29 0.34 -20.93
N LEU A 483 -25.82 -0.46 -19.96
CA LEU A 483 -26.00 -1.92 -19.97
C LEU A 483 -27.47 -2.32 -19.81
N GLU A 484 -27.86 -3.44 -20.43
CA GLU A 484 -29.18 -4.03 -20.20
C GLU A 484 -29.38 -4.36 -18.71
N THR A 485 -30.58 -4.15 -18.17
CA THR A 485 -30.88 -4.32 -16.72
C THR A 485 -30.42 -5.66 -16.15
N ARG A 486 -30.55 -6.75 -16.92
CA ARG A 486 -30.12 -8.09 -16.48
C ARG A 486 -28.60 -8.27 -16.41
N ILE A 487 -27.84 -7.52 -17.21
CA ILE A 487 -26.38 -7.48 -17.15
C ILE A 487 -25.95 -6.64 -15.94
N LYS A 488 -26.63 -5.50 -15.68
CA LYS A 488 -26.38 -4.67 -14.49
C LYS A 488 -26.56 -5.43 -13.18
N THR A 489 -27.54 -6.34 -13.09
CA THR A 489 -27.80 -7.18 -11.91
C THR A 489 -26.85 -8.37 -11.76
N ASP A 490 -25.88 -8.51 -12.66
CA ASP A 490 -24.83 -9.51 -12.48
C ASP A 490 -23.93 -9.10 -11.30
N PRO A 491 -23.54 -10.03 -10.40
CA PRO A 491 -22.76 -9.69 -9.21
C PRO A 491 -21.46 -8.93 -9.50
N LEU A 492 -20.82 -9.17 -10.65
CA LEU A 492 -19.62 -8.44 -11.05
C LEU A 492 -19.93 -6.96 -11.31
N PHE A 493 -20.96 -6.66 -12.10
CA PHE A 493 -21.31 -5.29 -12.44
C PHE A 493 -21.95 -4.54 -11.26
N GLU A 494 -22.66 -5.25 -10.37
CA GLU A 494 -23.13 -4.68 -9.10
C GLU A 494 -21.96 -4.30 -8.16
N ASP A 495 -20.94 -5.15 -8.07
CA ASP A 495 -19.74 -4.86 -7.29
C ASP A 495 -18.97 -3.66 -7.87
N ILE A 496 -18.74 -3.64 -9.19
CA ILE A 496 -18.11 -2.50 -9.87
C ILE A 496 -18.92 -1.22 -9.62
N MET A 497 -20.25 -1.26 -9.75
CA MET A 497 -21.11 -0.10 -9.50
C MET A 497 -21.05 0.36 -8.03
N SER A 498 -21.09 -0.56 -7.07
CA SER A 498 -21.00 -0.23 -5.64
C SER A 498 -19.65 0.41 -5.28
N ASN A 499 -18.57 -0.13 -5.83
CA ASN A 499 -17.23 0.39 -5.63
C ASN A 499 -17.03 1.74 -6.33
N LEU A 500 -17.60 1.93 -7.52
CA LEU A 500 -17.53 3.19 -8.28
C LEU A 500 -18.37 4.31 -7.68
N MET A 501 -19.50 4.04 -7.02
CA MET A 501 -20.48 5.10 -6.69
C MET A 501 -20.48 5.51 -5.20
N LEU A 502 -20.62 6.81 -4.97
CA LEU A 502 -20.96 7.44 -3.68
C LEU A 502 -22.44 7.85 -3.68
N THR A 503 -23.11 7.78 -2.54
CA THR A 503 -24.47 8.33 -2.38
C THR A 503 -24.39 9.70 -1.72
N THR A 504 -25.06 10.71 -2.28
CA THR A 504 -24.99 12.10 -1.79
C THR A 504 -26.26 12.93 -2.07
N SER A 505 -26.33 14.17 -1.58
CA SER A 505 -27.44 15.10 -1.74
C SER A 505 -26.96 16.52 -2.05
N PHE A 506 -27.59 17.17 -3.03
CA PHE A 506 -27.46 18.61 -3.32
C PHE A 506 -28.73 19.34 -2.86
N ASP A 507 -28.93 19.40 -1.54
CA ASP A 507 -30.08 20.01 -0.87
C ASP A 507 -29.80 21.43 -0.35
N LYS A 508 -28.53 21.80 -0.23
CA LYS A 508 -28.08 23.14 0.21
C LYS A 508 -27.97 24.18 -0.90
N LEU A 509 -28.06 23.77 -2.17
CA LEU A 509 -28.08 24.70 -3.31
C LEU A 509 -29.46 25.38 -3.43
N PRO A 510 -29.53 26.60 -3.99
CA PRO A 510 -30.82 27.22 -4.30
C PRO A 510 -31.71 26.26 -5.10
N ALA A 511 -33.01 26.23 -4.82
CA ALA A 511 -33.96 25.36 -5.52
C ALA A 511 -33.93 25.60 -7.05
N ASP A 512 -34.20 24.56 -7.84
CA ASP A 512 -34.18 24.60 -9.31
C ASP A 512 -32.80 24.89 -9.94
N THR A 513 -31.71 24.56 -9.24
CA THR A 513 -30.35 24.60 -9.81
C THR A 513 -30.08 23.32 -10.60
N ARG A 514 -29.72 23.44 -11.88
CA ARG A 514 -29.31 22.30 -12.72
C ARG A 514 -27.90 21.85 -12.33
N VAL A 515 -27.76 20.57 -12.02
CA VAL A 515 -26.48 19.95 -11.65
C VAL A 515 -26.03 19.01 -12.76
N MET A 516 -24.79 19.16 -13.23
CA MET A 516 -24.23 18.35 -14.30
C MET A 516 -22.81 17.89 -13.95
N ILE A 517 -22.39 16.74 -14.47
CA ILE A 517 -21.05 16.18 -14.25
C ILE A 517 -20.38 15.76 -15.55
N ARG A 518 -19.05 15.76 -15.57
CA ARG A 518 -18.20 15.13 -16.59
C ARG A 518 -16.89 14.66 -15.97
N ASP A 519 -16.11 13.89 -16.72
CA ASP A 519 -14.76 13.49 -16.31
C ASP A 519 -13.82 14.71 -16.21
N ALA A 520 -12.93 14.73 -15.23
CA ALA A 520 -11.97 15.84 -15.10
C ALA A 520 -10.88 15.81 -16.19
N VAL A 521 -10.53 14.60 -16.67
CA VAL A 521 -9.55 14.37 -17.73
C VAL A 521 -10.19 13.51 -18.80
N SER A 522 -10.68 14.14 -19.88
CA SER A 522 -11.29 13.44 -20.99
C SER A 522 -11.23 14.29 -22.26
N GLU A 523 -11.03 13.64 -23.41
CA GLU A 523 -11.21 14.25 -24.73
C GLU A 523 -12.70 14.52 -25.05
N ASN A 524 -13.61 13.97 -24.24
CA ASN A 524 -15.05 14.09 -24.41
C ASN A 524 -15.62 15.22 -23.51
N ASP A 525 -16.00 16.34 -24.13
CA ASP A 525 -16.58 17.51 -23.45
C ASP A 525 -18.08 17.36 -23.09
N GLN A 526 -18.62 16.15 -23.11
CA GLN A 526 -20.04 15.92 -22.86
C GLN A 526 -20.42 15.96 -21.37
N TRP A 527 -21.29 16.91 -21.03
CA TRP A 527 -21.90 17.04 -19.71
C TRP A 527 -23.09 16.09 -19.52
N THR A 528 -23.11 15.38 -18.41
CA THR A 528 -24.22 14.52 -17.98
C THR A 528 -25.05 15.22 -16.93
N THR A 529 -26.36 15.38 -17.16
CA THR A 529 -27.25 16.03 -16.17
C THR A 529 -27.66 15.05 -15.08
N LEU A 530 -27.41 15.41 -13.82
CA LEU A 530 -27.87 14.65 -12.64
C LEU A 530 -29.31 15.01 -12.24
N GLY A 531 -29.72 16.26 -12.49
CA GLY A 531 -31.08 16.73 -12.20
C GLY A 531 -31.12 18.20 -11.79
N ARG A 532 -32.21 18.60 -11.13
CA ARG A 532 -32.42 19.94 -10.57
C ARG A 532 -32.68 19.86 -9.07
N THR A 533 -32.11 20.78 -8.31
CA THR A 533 -32.18 20.77 -6.83
C THR A 533 -33.58 21.12 -6.28
N PRO A 534 -33.95 20.63 -5.08
CA PRO A 534 -33.16 19.81 -4.17
C PRO A 534 -33.00 18.37 -4.66
N LEU A 535 -31.76 17.88 -4.72
CA LEU A 535 -31.46 16.49 -5.08
C LEU A 535 -31.08 15.73 -3.81
N THR A 536 -31.74 14.62 -3.51
CA THR A 536 -31.42 13.78 -2.34
C THR A 536 -31.09 12.35 -2.77
N ASN A 537 -30.13 11.73 -2.07
CA ASN A 537 -29.71 10.34 -2.29
C ASN A 537 -29.33 10.00 -3.74
N ILE A 538 -28.75 10.96 -4.47
CA ILE A 538 -28.26 10.74 -5.83
C ILE A 538 -26.96 9.92 -5.81
N LYS A 539 -26.74 9.17 -6.89
CA LYS A 539 -25.50 8.42 -7.10
C LYS A 539 -24.49 9.31 -7.84
N LEU A 540 -23.30 9.46 -7.26
CA LEU A 540 -22.20 10.23 -7.82
C LEU A 540 -20.97 9.33 -8.02
N PRO A 541 -20.33 9.30 -9.21
CA PRO A 541 -19.10 8.54 -9.41
C PRO A 541 -17.98 9.02 -8.48
N LYS A 542 -17.26 8.08 -7.87
CA LYS A 542 -16.05 8.31 -7.08
C LYS A 542 -14.88 8.51 -8.04
N GLY A 543 -14.06 9.51 -7.76
CA GLY A 543 -12.90 9.86 -8.57
C GLY A 543 -12.88 11.32 -9.02
N PRO A 544 -11.96 11.66 -9.93
CA PRO A 544 -11.82 12.99 -10.52
C PRO A 544 -13.01 13.32 -11.43
N ILE A 545 -13.84 14.27 -11.01
CA ILE A 545 -14.95 14.75 -11.83
C ILE A 545 -14.97 16.28 -11.89
N ARG A 546 -15.55 16.82 -12.95
CA ARG A 546 -16.03 18.19 -12.98
C ARG A 546 -17.52 18.22 -12.73
N ILE A 547 -17.95 19.13 -11.88
CA ILE A 547 -19.36 19.39 -11.61
C ILE A 547 -19.70 20.82 -12.02
N ARG A 548 -20.82 21.00 -12.69
CA ARG A 548 -21.34 22.30 -13.11
C ARG A 548 -22.70 22.56 -12.49
N PHE A 549 -22.86 23.76 -11.95
CA PHE A 549 -24.11 24.29 -11.42
C PHE A 549 -24.61 25.43 -12.29
N GLU A 550 -25.85 25.32 -12.78
CA GLU A 550 -26.50 26.35 -13.58
C GLU A 550 -27.87 26.74 -13.01
N LYS A 551 -28.09 28.04 -12.85
CA LYS A 551 -29.37 28.61 -12.43
C LYS A 551 -29.57 29.96 -13.10
N LEU A 552 -30.79 30.23 -13.58
CA LEU A 552 -31.12 31.51 -14.19
C LEU A 552 -30.95 32.66 -13.17
N GLY A 553 -30.28 33.74 -13.58
CA GLY A 553 -29.97 34.89 -12.72
C GLY A 553 -28.73 34.69 -11.83
N TYR A 554 -28.03 33.57 -11.98
CA TYR A 554 -26.78 33.27 -11.26
C TYR A 554 -25.68 32.92 -12.26
N VAL A 555 -24.43 33.11 -11.83
CA VAL A 555 -23.26 32.72 -12.62
C VAL A 555 -23.12 31.21 -12.61
N SER A 556 -22.94 30.61 -13.80
CA SER A 556 -22.61 29.19 -13.91
C SER A 556 -21.28 28.91 -13.21
N ARG A 557 -21.21 27.83 -12.43
CA ARG A 557 -19.99 27.46 -11.70
C ARG A 557 -19.54 26.08 -12.11
N ASP A 558 -18.26 25.97 -12.48
CA ASP A 558 -17.57 24.74 -12.82
C ASP A 558 -16.54 24.46 -11.74
N LEU A 559 -16.67 23.33 -11.05
CA LEU A 559 -15.73 22.90 -10.01
C LEU A 559 -15.09 21.57 -10.42
N GLN A 560 -13.79 21.44 -10.21
CA GLN A 560 -13.07 20.18 -10.32
C GLN A 560 -12.87 19.58 -8.92
N LEU A 561 -13.31 18.34 -8.70
CA LEU A 561 -13.39 17.71 -7.38
C LEU A 561 -12.94 16.25 -7.43
N LYS A 562 -12.36 15.76 -6.32
CA LYS A 562 -12.10 14.32 -6.07
C LYS A 562 -13.12 13.74 -5.10
N VAL A 563 -13.99 12.86 -5.57
CA VAL A 563 -15.02 12.21 -4.73
C VAL A 563 -14.46 10.91 -4.13
N PRO A 564 -14.60 10.63 -2.81
CA PRO A 564 -15.27 11.42 -1.78
C PRO A 564 -14.40 12.43 -1.02
N THR A 565 -13.07 12.42 -1.19
CA THR A 565 -12.11 13.16 -0.35
C THR A 565 -12.42 14.66 -0.23
N ALA A 566 -12.89 15.27 -1.32
CA ALA A 566 -13.21 16.69 -1.43
C ALA A 566 -14.70 17.02 -1.25
N PHE A 567 -15.52 16.00 -1.06
CA PHE A 567 -16.93 16.07 -1.34
C PHE A 567 -17.68 16.57 -0.09
N ASP A 568 -17.83 17.89 0.02
CA ASP A 568 -18.76 18.53 0.95
C ASP A 568 -19.81 19.35 0.18
N THR A 569 -21.08 18.95 0.27
CA THR A 569 -22.19 19.67 -0.37
C THR A 569 -22.52 20.98 0.34
N SER A 570 -22.02 21.16 1.57
CA SER A 570 -22.05 22.44 2.28
C SER A 570 -21.06 23.44 1.69
N ALA A 571 -19.91 22.95 1.21
CA ALA A 571 -18.98 23.75 0.43
C ALA A 571 -19.59 24.17 -0.92
N CYS A 572 -20.59 23.48 -1.48
CA CYS A 572 -21.23 23.93 -2.75
C CYS A 572 -22.16 25.17 -2.58
N GLY A 573 -22.18 25.83 -1.43
CA GLY A 573 -23.22 26.75 -0.99
C GLY A 573 -23.32 28.15 -1.63
N TYR A 574 -22.51 28.54 -2.62
CA TYR A 574 -22.51 29.91 -3.15
C TYR A 574 -22.60 29.98 -4.68
N LEU A 575 -23.82 29.85 -5.22
CA LEU A 575 -24.12 30.43 -6.52
C LEU A 575 -24.19 31.95 -6.35
N VAL A 576 -23.36 32.68 -7.09
CA VAL A 576 -23.31 34.14 -7.05
C VAL A 576 -24.39 34.71 -8.00
N PRO A 577 -25.28 35.61 -7.54
CA PRO A 577 -26.19 36.31 -8.43
C PRO A 577 -25.43 37.05 -9.52
N SER A 578 -25.92 37.01 -10.77
CA SER A 578 -25.21 37.62 -11.91
C SER A 578 -24.94 39.12 -11.73
N GLU A 579 -25.77 39.81 -10.95
CA GLU A 579 -25.63 41.22 -10.59
C GLU A 579 -24.52 41.52 -9.56
N ALA A 580 -24.16 40.54 -8.73
CA ALA A 580 -23.09 40.65 -7.74
C ALA A 580 -21.71 40.23 -8.30
N GLN A 581 -21.66 39.67 -9.51
CA GLN A 581 -20.46 39.15 -10.14
C GLN A 581 -19.55 40.27 -10.66
N LEU A 582 -18.31 40.32 -10.17
CA LEU A 582 -17.30 41.22 -10.73
C LEU A 582 -16.82 40.71 -12.08
N ALA A 583 -16.75 41.61 -13.07
CA ALA A 583 -16.29 41.28 -14.42
C ALA A 583 -14.87 40.69 -14.38
N GLY A 584 -14.69 39.53 -15.01
CA GLY A 584 -13.38 38.87 -15.12
C GLY A 584 -12.86 38.17 -13.85
N MET A 585 -13.59 38.21 -12.72
CA MET A 585 -13.15 37.60 -11.45
C MET A 585 -14.00 36.38 -11.08
N VAL A 586 -13.54 35.58 -10.12
CA VAL A 586 -14.28 34.49 -9.50
C VAL A 586 -14.31 34.69 -7.99
N TRP A 587 -15.44 34.36 -7.37
CA TRP A 587 -15.62 34.50 -5.92
C TRP A 587 -15.10 33.25 -5.22
N ILE A 588 -14.25 33.45 -4.22
CA ILE A 588 -13.65 32.42 -3.38
C ILE A 588 -14.20 32.59 -1.96
N TYR A 589 -14.80 31.53 -1.41
CA TYR A 589 -15.35 31.51 -0.06
C TYR A 589 -14.56 30.56 0.85
N ASN A 590 -14.72 30.75 2.16
CA ASN A 590 -13.83 30.15 3.16
C ASN A 590 -14.18 28.68 3.50
N ASN A 591 -13.19 27.93 3.98
CA ASN A 591 -13.34 26.63 4.63
C ASN A 591 -13.33 26.79 6.17
N LYS A 592 -13.99 25.86 6.87
CA LYS A 592 -13.93 25.75 8.34
C LYS A 592 -12.60 25.18 8.85
N ASP A 593 -11.80 24.54 8.00
CA ASP A 593 -10.56 23.87 8.38
C ASP A 593 -9.32 24.51 7.71
N GLY A 594 -8.68 25.50 8.35
CA GLY A 594 -7.44 26.13 7.88
C GLY A 594 -7.18 27.56 8.39
N ILE A 595 -6.06 28.17 7.95
CA ILE A 595 -5.78 29.61 8.17
C ILE A 595 -6.94 30.40 7.53
N PRO A 596 -7.71 31.19 8.28
CA PRO A 596 -8.88 31.89 7.75
C PRO A 596 -8.43 32.94 6.73
N THR A 597 -8.67 32.68 5.45
CA THR A 597 -8.33 33.59 4.35
C THR A 597 -9.41 34.65 4.10
N GLY A 598 -10.61 34.47 4.70
CA GLY A 598 -11.79 35.27 4.40
C GLY A 598 -12.39 34.93 3.04
N GLU A 599 -13.49 35.59 2.68
CA GLU A 599 -14.05 35.53 1.33
C GLU A 599 -13.42 36.63 0.48
N PHE A 600 -13.12 36.34 -0.80
CA PHE A 600 -12.43 37.28 -1.68
C PHE A 600 -12.71 36.99 -3.16
N TRP A 601 -12.49 37.98 -4.01
CA TRP A 601 -12.48 37.81 -5.46
C TRP A 601 -11.07 37.59 -5.97
N ILE A 602 -10.89 36.72 -6.95
CA ILE A 602 -9.62 36.56 -7.68
C ILE A 602 -9.86 36.64 -9.18
N ASP A 603 -8.94 37.20 -9.94
CA ASP A 603 -9.02 37.20 -11.40
C ASP A 603 -9.12 35.77 -11.93
N ARG A 604 -10.06 35.57 -12.85
CA ARG A 604 -10.33 34.26 -13.46
C ARG A 604 -9.15 33.81 -14.32
N LEU A 605 -8.44 34.75 -14.95
CA LEU A 605 -7.29 34.54 -15.83
C LEU A 605 -6.07 35.29 -15.30
N GLU A 606 -4.89 34.90 -15.80
CA GLU A 606 -3.66 35.69 -15.65
C GLU A 606 -3.80 37.05 -16.36
N VAL A 607 -3.10 38.08 -15.89
CA VAL A 607 -3.06 39.38 -16.57
C VAL A 607 -2.40 39.22 -17.94
N SER A 608 -3.10 39.60 -19.00
CA SER A 608 -2.59 39.49 -20.37
C SER A 608 -1.69 40.67 -20.75
N ASN A 609 -0.92 40.54 -21.84
CA ASN A 609 -0.15 41.65 -22.39
C ASN A 609 -1.05 42.84 -22.80
N GLU A 610 -2.25 42.58 -23.31
CA GLU A 610 -3.23 43.63 -23.65
C GLU A 610 -3.70 44.38 -22.40
N ASP A 611 -4.03 43.66 -21.33
CA ASP A 611 -4.41 44.27 -20.05
C ASP A 611 -3.27 45.13 -19.48
N TYR A 612 -2.03 44.60 -19.50
CA TYR A 612 -0.86 45.32 -19.03
C TYR A 612 -0.52 46.54 -19.91
N GLN A 613 -0.75 46.47 -21.23
CA GLN A 613 -0.55 47.60 -22.14
C GLN A 613 -1.42 48.78 -21.74
N ALA A 614 -2.65 48.55 -21.28
CA ALA A 614 -3.52 49.63 -20.79
C ALA A 614 -2.92 50.38 -19.59
N PHE A 615 -2.17 49.70 -18.71
CA PHE A 615 -1.44 50.33 -17.62
C PHE A 615 -0.26 51.16 -18.13
N VAL A 616 0.51 50.65 -19.10
CA VAL A 616 1.62 51.40 -19.72
C VAL A 616 1.10 52.66 -20.44
N ASP A 617 0.03 52.51 -21.23
CA ASP A 617 -0.58 53.59 -22.01
C ASP A 617 -1.22 54.66 -21.12
N ALA A 618 -1.71 54.28 -19.93
CA ALA A 618 -2.21 55.19 -18.91
C ALA A 618 -1.10 55.92 -18.12
N GLY A 619 0.17 55.73 -18.47
CA GLY A 619 1.29 56.37 -17.80
C GLY A 619 1.70 55.69 -16.50
N GLY A 620 1.49 54.38 -16.38
CA GLY A 620 1.72 53.60 -15.16
C GLY A 620 3.14 53.72 -14.56
N TYR A 621 4.16 53.95 -15.39
CA TYR A 621 5.54 54.17 -14.96
C TYR A 621 5.88 55.64 -14.69
N GLN A 622 4.98 56.57 -15.03
CA GLN A 622 5.16 58.01 -14.90
C GLN A 622 4.36 58.59 -13.74
N ASP A 623 3.25 57.97 -13.35
CA ASP A 623 2.41 58.39 -12.24
C ASP A 623 2.87 57.74 -10.92
N PRO A 624 3.44 58.48 -9.96
CA PRO A 624 3.91 57.93 -8.69
C PRO A 624 2.78 57.36 -7.83
N SER A 625 1.53 57.77 -8.03
CA SER A 625 0.40 57.35 -7.18
C SER A 625 0.14 55.84 -7.24
N PHE A 626 0.44 55.20 -8.37
CA PHE A 626 0.38 53.74 -8.51
C PHE A 626 1.49 53.00 -7.73
N TRP A 627 2.52 53.72 -7.31
CA TRP A 627 3.67 53.17 -6.57
C TRP A 627 3.65 53.54 -5.08
N ASP A 628 2.73 54.40 -4.61
CA ASP A 628 2.71 54.76 -3.19
C ASP A 628 2.49 53.53 -2.30
N GLY A 629 3.30 53.43 -1.24
CA GLY A 629 3.32 52.29 -0.32
C GLY A 629 4.31 51.19 -0.71
N ILE A 630 4.97 51.28 -1.86
CA ILE A 630 5.99 50.33 -2.31
C ILE A 630 7.39 50.82 -1.90
N SER A 631 8.11 50.03 -1.10
CA SER A 631 9.52 50.25 -0.75
C SER A 631 10.43 49.44 -1.66
N PHE A 632 11.34 50.10 -2.38
CA PHE A 632 12.32 49.45 -3.24
C PHE A 632 13.60 49.15 -2.45
N GLU A 633 13.76 47.92 -1.96
CA GLU A 633 14.94 47.53 -1.19
C GLU A 633 15.87 46.63 -1.99
N GLN A 634 17.15 46.97 -2.07
CA GLN A 634 18.18 46.14 -2.72
C GLN A 634 19.45 46.13 -1.86
N LYS A 635 19.92 44.93 -1.49
CA LYS A 635 21.12 44.74 -0.64
C LYS A 635 21.10 45.51 0.70
N GLY A 636 19.92 45.79 1.25
CA GLY A 636 19.74 46.50 2.52
C GLY A 636 19.67 48.03 2.41
N GLU A 637 19.67 48.57 1.18
CA GLU A 637 19.47 50.00 0.91
C GLU A 637 18.13 50.25 0.23
N THR A 638 17.47 51.36 0.57
CA THR A 638 16.25 51.82 -0.10
C THR A 638 16.59 52.64 -1.34
N ILE A 639 16.12 52.20 -2.50
CA ILE A 639 16.29 52.86 -3.79
C ILE A 639 15.16 53.89 -3.99
N PRO A 640 15.47 55.16 -4.34
CA PRO A 640 14.44 56.15 -4.68
C PRO A 640 13.61 55.74 -5.91
N TRP A 641 12.32 56.06 -5.92
CA TRP A 641 11.39 55.70 -7.00
C TRP A 641 11.91 56.06 -8.40
N GLN A 642 12.48 57.26 -8.58
CA GLN A 642 13.03 57.69 -9.87
C GLN A 642 14.14 56.75 -10.39
N GLN A 643 15.04 56.32 -9.50
CA GLN A 643 16.12 55.38 -9.85
C GLN A 643 15.56 53.97 -10.11
N ALA A 644 14.52 53.55 -9.37
CA ALA A 644 13.86 52.28 -9.63
C ALA A 644 13.18 52.26 -11.01
N MET A 645 12.54 53.35 -11.42
CA MET A 645 11.89 53.43 -12.75
C MET A 645 12.90 53.34 -13.90
N GLU A 646 14.13 53.83 -13.72
CA GLU A 646 15.22 53.66 -14.71
C GLU A 646 15.61 52.18 -14.92
N LEU A 647 15.37 51.33 -13.92
CA LEU A 647 15.64 49.88 -13.99
C LEU A 647 14.48 49.09 -14.63
N PHE A 648 13.27 49.63 -14.64
CA PHE A 648 12.09 48.97 -15.20
C PHE A 648 11.85 49.33 -16.66
N THR A 649 12.84 48.99 -17.49
CA THR A 649 12.82 49.25 -18.92
C THR A 649 12.72 47.96 -19.74
N ASP A 650 12.23 48.12 -20.97
CA ASP A 650 12.13 47.10 -22.00
C ASP A 650 13.45 46.95 -22.77
N LEU A 651 13.48 46.09 -23.80
CA LEU A 651 14.68 45.83 -24.61
C LEU A 651 15.21 47.07 -25.37
N THR A 652 14.42 48.14 -25.46
CA THR A 652 14.75 49.40 -26.14
C THR A 652 15.04 50.54 -25.17
N GLY A 653 15.02 50.29 -23.86
CA GLY A 653 15.22 51.30 -22.82
C GLY A 653 13.99 52.18 -22.56
N LYS A 654 12.80 51.79 -23.04
CA LYS A 654 11.53 52.45 -22.72
C LYS A 654 10.90 51.82 -21.48
N PRO A 655 10.10 52.54 -20.68
CA PRO A 655 9.39 51.94 -19.56
C PRO A 655 8.45 50.82 -20.02
N GLY A 656 8.51 49.67 -19.36
CA GLY A 656 7.69 48.50 -19.70
C GLY A 656 8.35 47.17 -19.34
N PRO A 657 7.62 46.04 -19.48
CA PRO A 657 8.12 44.70 -19.19
C PRO A 657 9.42 44.35 -19.93
N ALA A 658 10.28 43.55 -19.31
CA ALA A 658 11.65 43.31 -19.77
C ALA A 658 11.75 42.71 -21.19
N GLY A 659 10.73 41.97 -21.64
CA GLY A 659 10.70 41.35 -22.97
C GLY A 659 10.10 42.21 -24.09
N TRP A 660 9.58 43.39 -23.78
CA TRP A 660 8.87 44.26 -24.72
C TRP A 660 9.82 45.11 -25.57
N LYS A 661 9.28 45.80 -26.58
CA LYS A 661 10.02 46.72 -27.45
C LYS A 661 9.23 48.00 -27.69
N ASN A 662 9.88 49.15 -27.52
CA ASN A 662 9.32 50.49 -27.67
C ASN A 662 8.04 50.71 -26.84
N GLY A 663 7.95 50.13 -25.64
CA GLY A 663 6.77 50.22 -24.76
C GLY A 663 5.59 49.33 -25.17
N HIS A 664 5.79 48.41 -26.12
CA HIS A 664 4.75 47.53 -26.63
C HIS A 664 5.17 46.05 -26.60
N TYR A 665 4.18 45.17 -26.39
CA TYR A 665 4.36 43.73 -26.57
C TYR A 665 4.63 43.36 -28.03
N LEU A 666 5.19 42.17 -28.26
CA LEU A 666 5.49 41.66 -29.61
C LEU A 666 4.20 41.32 -30.39
N ASN A 667 4.19 41.55 -31.70
CA ASN A 667 3.02 41.28 -32.56
C ASN A 667 2.44 39.86 -32.32
N ASP A 668 1.10 39.77 -32.30
CA ASP A 668 0.31 38.56 -32.03
C ASP A 668 0.36 38.00 -30.58
N ALA A 669 0.98 38.71 -29.63
CA ALA A 669 1.07 38.29 -28.22
C ALA A 669 0.02 38.92 -27.27
N ALA A 670 -0.98 39.64 -27.78
CA ALA A 670 -1.93 40.42 -26.98
C ALA A 670 -2.61 39.59 -25.87
N LYS A 671 -3.07 38.38 -26.22
CA LYS A 671 -3.80 37.48 -25.32
C LYS A 671 -2.91 36.60 -24.45
N TYR A 672 -1.59 36.69 -24.57
CA TYR A 672 -0.66 35.88 -23.77
C TYR A 672 -0.46 36.53 -22.40
N PRO A 673 -0.11 35.75 -21.36
CA PRO A 673 0.20 36.31 -20.06
C PRO A 673 1.35 37.31 -20.18
N VAL A 674 1.28 38.39 -19.40
CA VAL A 674 2.40 39.32 -19.30
C VAL A 674 3.58 38.63 -18.62
N GLY A 675 4.75 38.70 -19.26
CA GLY A 675 6.00 38.12 -18.76
C GLY A 675 7.08 39.18 -18.62
N GLY A 676 8.05 38.94 -17.73
CA GLY A 676 9.19 39.85 -17.55
C GLY A 676 8.88 41.07 -16.68
N VAL A 677 7.94 40.92 -15.74
CA VAL A 677 7.55 41.93 -14.76
C VAL A 677 8.07 41.58 -13.37
N SER A 678 8.58 42.59 -12.67
CA SER A 678 8.99 42.47 -11.27
C SER A 678 7.77 42.42 -10.34
N TRP A 679 7.99 42.04 -9.09
CA TRP A 679 6.94 42.08 -8.07
C TRP A 679 6.42 43.51 -7.85
N PHE A 680 7.31 44.51 -7.95
CA PHE A 680 6.95 45.92 -7.79
C PHE A 680 6.03 46.41 -8.92
N GLU A 681 6.38 46.06 -10.17
CA GLU A 681 5.57 46.35 -11.36
C GLU A 681 4.18 45.69 -11.28
N ALA A 682 4.11 44.46 -10.77
CA ALA A 682 2.84 43.75 -10.54
C ALA A 682 1.98 44.42 -9.46
N CYS A 683 2.59 44.89 -8.35
CA CYS A 683 1.89 45.65 -7.31
C CYS A 683 1.34 46.99 -7.84
N ALA A 684 2.11 47.72 -8.64
CA ALA A 684 1.69 48.99 -9.22
C ALA A 684 0.50 48.81 -10.19
N TYR A 685 0.56 47.78 -11.04
CA TYR A 685 -0.57 47.39 -11.88
C TYR A 685 -1.81 47.03 -11.04
N ALA A 686 -1.64 46.21 -10.00
CA ALA A 686 -2.77 45.80 -9.15
C ALA A 686 -3.45 47.04 -8.55
N LYS A 687 -2.67 48.03 -8.09
CA LYS A 687 -3.17 49.30 -7.57
C LYS A 687 -3.90 50.13 -8.64
N PHE A 688 -3.36 50.21 -9.86
CA PHE A 688 -4.03 50.85 -11.01
C PHE A 688 -5.44 50.26 -11.24
N CYS A 689 -5.59 48.95 -11.09
CA CYS A 689 -6.89 48.28 -11.20
C CYS A 689 -7.75 48.34 -9.93
N SER A 690 -7.33 49.03 -8.87
CA SER A 690 -7.98 48.99 -7.53
C SER A 690 -8.11 47.56 -6.99
N LYS A 691 -7.05 46.77 -7.16
CA LYS A 691 -6.90 45.38 -6.73
C LYS A 691 -5.58 45.19 -5.95
N HIS A 692 -5.33 43.98 -5.52
CA HIS A 692 -4.12 43.54 -4.83
C HIS A 692 -3.53 42.30 -5.50
N LEU A 693 -2.27 41.96 -5.23
CA LEU A 693 -1.77 40.62 -5.51
C LEU A 693 -2.33 39.62 -4.47
N PRO A 694 -2.53 38.34 -4.81
CA PRO A 694 -2.94 37.35 -3.82
C PRO A 694 -1.86 37.14 -2.76
N THR A 695 -2.25 36.75 -1.54
CA THR A 695 -1.29 36.14 -0.60
C THR A 695 -0.98 34.70 -1.02
N LEU A 696 0.08 34.11 -0.45
CA LEU A 696 0.40 32.69 -0.63
C LEU A 696 -0.81 31.80 -0.30
N HIS A 697 -1.57 32.14 0.74
CA HIS A 697 -2.73 31.36 1.19
C HIS A 697 -3.94 31.56 0.29
N HIS A 698 -4.21 32.80 -0.16
CA HIS A 698 -5.29 33.08 -1.11
C HIS A 698 -5.05 32.38 -2.45
N TRP A 699 -3.83 32.48 -2.97
CA TRP A 699 -3.47 31.82 -4.22
C TRP A 699 -3.60 30.31 -4.09
N LYS A 700 -3.03 29.73 -3.02
CA LYS A 700 -3.14 28.29 -2.77
C LYS A 700 -4.59 27.87 -2.68
N TRP A 701 -5.44 28.57 -1.93
CA TRP A 701 -6.85 28.20 -1.81
C TRP A 701 -7.60 28.29 -3.13
N ALA A 702 -7.35 29.32 -3.94
CA ALA A 702 -7.91 29.43 -5.28
C ALA A 702 -7.44 28.29 -6.21
N ALA A 703 -6.18 27.85 -6.04
CA ALA A 703 -5.55 26.78 -6.80
C ALA A 703 -5.74 25.37 -6.22
N ASP A 704 -6.21 25.24 -4.97
CA ASP A 704 -6.25 23.99 -4.20
C ASP A 704 -7.28 23.03 -4.77
N SER A 705 -6.90 22.38 -5.86
CA SER A 705 -7.56 21.19 -6.34
C SER A 705 -7.16 20.04 -5.43
N ASP A 706 -8.09 19.18 -5.05
CA ASP A 706 -7.77 17.95 -4.30
C ASP A 706 -6.97 16.92 -5.15
N GLN A 707 -6.51 17.34 -6.34
CA GLN A 707 -5.80 16.60 -7.37
C GLN A 707 -4.78 17.50 -8.11
N PRO A 708 -3.74 18.02 -7.42
CA PRO A 708 -2.77 18.92 -8.02
C PRO A 708 -2.09 18.33 -9.27
N GLY A 709 -1.91 17.00 -9.32
CA GLY A 709 -1.37 16.31 -10.50
C GLY A 709 -2.23 16.42 -11.76
N ILE A 710 -3.56 16.45 -11.65
CA ILE A 710 -4.45 16.64 -12.80
C ILE A 710 -4.37 18.07 -13.31
N MET A 711 -4.35 19.02 -12.39
CA MET A 711 -4.24 20.43 -12.71
C MET A 711 -2.90 20.74 -13.37
N ALA A 712 -1.81 20.15 -12.86
CA ALA A 712 -0.49 20.23 -13.47
C ALA A 712 -0.44 19.55 -14.85
N ALA A 713 -1.09 18.39 -15.03
CA ALA A 713 -1.15 17.71 -16.32
C ALA A 713 -1.95 18.48 -17.39
N ALA A 714 -2.96 19.25 -16.97
CA ALA A 714 -3.77 20.11 -17.84
C ALA A 714 -3.16 21.52 -18.03
N GLY A 715 -2.07 21.82 -17.33
CA GLY A 715 -1.32 23.07 -17.42
C GLY A 715 -0.26 23.05 -18.52
N ASN A 716 0.34 24.22 -18.77
CA ASN A 716 1.38 24.38 -19.77
C ASN A 716 2.76 24.14 -19.13
N PHE A 717 3.24 22.91 -18.99
CA PHE A 717 4.59 22.65 -18.45
C PHE A 717 5.51 22.07 -19.52
N GLN A 718 6.80 22.41 -19.46
CA GLN A 718 7.82 22.00 -20.44
C GLN A 718 7.40 22.26 -21.91
N GLY A 719 6.63 23.32 -22.12
CA GLY A 719 6.21 23.82 -23.43
C GLY A 719 7.30 24.64 -24.12
N ALA A 720 7.05 25.02 -25.38
CA ALA A 720 7.96 25.86 -26.15
C ALA A 720 7.91 27.36 -25.75
N GLY A 721 6.91 27.75 -24.96
CA GLY A 721 6.60 29.13 -24.57
C GLY A 721 5.26 29.22 -23.84
N PRO A 722 4.84 30.43 -23.42
CA PRO A 722 3.51 30.63 -22.86
C PRO A 722 2.42 30.38 -23.92
N THR A 723 1.21 30.14 -23.47
CA THR A 723 0.00 30.02 -24.29
C THR A 723 -0.97 31.17 -24.00
N PRO A 724 -1.92 31.50 -24.91
CA PRO A 724 -2.91 32.54 -24.65
C PRO A 724 -3.70 32.26 -23.36
N CYS A 725 -3.98 33.31 -22.59
CA CYS A 725 -4.83 33.22 -21.39
C CYS A 725 -6.19 32.60 -21.76
N GLY A 726 -6.59 31.57 -21.03
CA GLY A 726 -7.82 30.79 -21.16
C GLY A 726 -7.68 29.58 -22.07
N ALA A 727 -6.50 29.31 -22.62
CA ALA A 727 -6.27 28.18 -23.52
C ALA A 727 -6.12 26.84 -22.78
N MET A 728 -5.73 26.85 -21.50
CA MET A 728 -5.54 25.63 -20.74
C MET A 728 -6.87 25.07 -20.26
N THR A 729 -6.94 23.74 -20.18
CA THR A 729 -8.16 23.06 -19.76
C THR A 729 -8.24 22.92 -18.25
N GLY A 730 -7.15 23.10 -17.51
CA GLY A 730 -7.09 23.00 -16.05
C GLY A 730 -7.94 24.07 -15.36
N VAL A 731 -8.81 23.64 -14.45
CA VAL A 731 -9.70 24.53 -13.68
C VAL A 731 -9.40 24.31 -12.21
N GLY A 732 -9.10 25.40 -11.49
CA GLY A 732 -8.96 25.38 -10.03
C GLY A 732 -10.28 25.07 -9.33
N ARG A 733 -10.26 24.99 -8.00
CA ARG A 733 -11.42 24.61 -7.18
C ARG A 733 -12.65 25.49 -7.41
N PHE A 734 -12.45 26.75 -7.80
CA PHE A 734 -13.49 27.78 -7.89
C PHE A 734 -13.59 28.44 -9.29
N ASP A 735 -13.32 27.71 -10.37
CA ASP A 735 -13.35 28.23 -11.77
C ASP A 735 -12.26 29.28 -12.11
N ALA A 736 -11.23 29.40 -11.27
CA ALA A 736 -10.00 30.10 -11.64
C ALA A 736 -9.21 29.26 -12.65
N LEU A 737 -8.86 29.84 -13.78
CA LEU A 737 -8.18 29.18 -14.89
C LEU A 737 -6.69 29.53 -14.91
N ASP A 738 -5.93 28.78 -15.70
CA ASP A 738 -4.52 29.04 -16.01
C ASP A 738 -3.53 29.07 -14.83
N LEU A 739 -3.94 28.58 -13.68
CA LEU A 739 -3.13 28.58 -12.45
C LEU A 739 -1.91 27.64 -12.49
N ALA A 740 -1.78 26.82 -13.53
CA ALA A 740 -0.74 25.78 -13.62
C ALA A 740 0.12 25.94 -14.88
N GLY A 741 1.37 26.33 -14.68
CA GLY A 741 2.43 26.22 -15.67
C GLY A 741 2.51 27.34 -16.71
N ASN A 742 1.58 28.28 -16.84
CA ASN A 742 1.70 29.25 -17.94
C ASN A 742 2.63 30.41 -17.60
N ALA A 743 2.44 31.05 -16.46
CA ALA A 743 3.40 31.94 -15.83
C ALA A 743 3.47 31.69 -14.32
N ARG A 744 4.64 31.97 -13.73
CA ARG A 744 4.80 32.01 -12.27
C ARG A 744 4.17 33.28 -11.75
N GLU A 745 3.25 33.15 -10.81
CA GLU A 745 2.42 34.27 -10.38
C GLU A 745 2.90 34.89 -9.07
N TRP A 746 3.16 36.19 -9.10
CA TRP A 746 3.56 36.95 -7.91
C TRP A 746 2.51 36.98 -6.81
N CYS A 747 2.96 36.75 -5.58
CA CYS A 747 2.16 36.88 -4.36
C CYS A 747 2.67 38.02 -3.46
N GLN A 748 1.82 38.58 -2.60
CA GLN A 748 2.20 39.63 -1.63
C GLN A 748 3.14 39.12 -0.54
N THR A 749 2.96 37.87 -0.12
CA THR A 749 3.68 37.25 0.98
C THR A 749 5.20 37.26 0.72
N SER A 750 5.99 37.73 1.70
CA SER A 750 7.45 37.58 1.70
C SER A 750 7.93 36.43 2.57
N ASP A 751 9.10 35.89 2.24
CA ASP A 751 9.86 35.08 3.17
C ASP A 751 10.67 35.94 4.17
N LYS A 752 11.43 35.27 5.05
CA LYS A 752 12.26 35.92 6.08
C LYS A 752 13.44 36.73 5.54
N GLU A 753 13.79 36.58 4.27
CA GLU A 753 14.87 37.28 3.59
C GLU A 753 14.35 38.45 2.73
N GLY A 754 13.05 38.71 2.76
CA GLY A 754 12.42 39.75 1.94
C GLY A 754 12.17 39.36 0.49
N LYS A 755 12.40 38.09 0.11
CA LYS A 755 12.01 37.58 -1.22
C LYS A 755 10.50 37.37 -1.27
N ARG A 756 9.93 37.42 -2.47
CA ARG A 756 8.48 37.31 -2.70
C ARG A 756 8.13 35.94 -3.27
N TYR A 757 7.02 35.39 -2.82
CA TYR A 757 6.56 34.10 -3.33
C TYR A 757 6.04 34.23 -4.76
N ASN A 758 6.37 33.25 -5.60
CA ASN A 758 5.75 33.03 -6.89
C ASN A 758 5.28 31.57 -7.01
N LEU A 759 4.08 31.35 -7.55
CA LEU A 759 3.38 30.06 -7.51
C LEU A 759 2.90 29.64 -8.90
N GLY A 760 2.40 28.41 -9.02
CA GLY A 760 1.81 27.88 -10.25
C GLY A 760 2.80 27.23 -11.23
N GLY A 761 4.08 27.60 -11.15
CA GLY A 761 5.10 27.19 -12.11
C GLY A 761 4.95 27.89 -13.47
N ASP A 762 5.93 27.69 -14.36
CA ASP A 762 5.96 28.28 -15.70
C ASP A 762 6.14 27.24 -16.81
N TRP A 763 6.09 27.73 -18.05
CA TRP A 763 6.04 26.90 -19.24
C TRP A 763 7.33 26.13 -19.47
N ASN A 764 8.43 26.52 -18.83
CA ASN A 764 9.71 25.81 -18.86
C ASN A 764 9.97 25.02 -17.57
N SER A 765 9.05 25.06 -16.62
CA SER A 765 9.14 24.30 -15.38
C SER A 765 8.53 22.90 -15.53
N PRO A 766 8.96 21.94 -14.69
CA PRO A 766 8.32 20.63 -14.59
C PRO A 766 6.99 20.69 -13.82
N GLN A 767 6.11 19.70 -14.03
CA GLN A 767 4.74 19.69 -13.50
C GLN A 767 4.63 19.81 -11.97
N TYR A 768 5.53 19.19 -11.20
CA TYR A 768 5.46 19.28 -9.73
C TYR A 768 5.71 20.71 -9.21
N SER A 769 6.27 21.61 -10.02
CA SER A 769 6.44 23.02 -9.67
C SER A 769 5.13 23.73 -9.35
N PHE A 770 3.99 23.18 -9.79
CA PHE A 770 2.65 23.67 -9.43
C PHE A 770 2.39 23.63 -7.91
N SER A 771 2.76 22.52 -7.26
CA SER A 771 2.47 22.29 -5.84
C SER A 771 3.49 22.93 -4.90
N GLU A 772 4.63 23.36 -5.43
CA GLU A 772 5.72 23.94 -4.66
C GLU A 772 5.52 25.44 -4.41
N SER A 773 6.04 25.91 -3.28
CA SER A 773 6.05 27.34 -2.95
C SER A 773 7.46 27.88 -3.12
N PHE A 774 7.64 28.70 -4.16
CA PHE A 774 8.91 29.29 -4.50
C PHE A 774 8.99 30.75 -4.06
N SER A 775 10.13 31.19 -3.53
CA SER A 775 10.41 32.62 -3.33
C SER A 775 11.63 33.05 -4.12
N VAL A 776 11.56 34.24 -4.72
CA VAL A 776 12.64 34.86 -5.52
C VAL A 776 12.73 36.36 -5.22
N SER A 777 13.83 36.98 -5.65
CA SER A 777 14.03 38.43 -5.47
C SER A 777 12.83 39.21 -6.04
N PRO A 778 12.27 40.22 -5.34
CA PRO A 778 11.20 41.06 -5.89
C PRO A 778 11.63 41.83 -7.15
N TRP A 779 12.94 41.92 -7.40
CA TRP A 779 13.55 42.52 -8.59
C TRP A 779 13.66 41.56 -9.79
N ASP A 780 13.31 40.27 -9.63
CA ASP A 780 13.42 39.30 -10.72
C ASP A 780 12.42 39.61 -11.84
N ARG A 781 12.94 39.90 -13.05
CA ARG A 781 12.15 40.21 -14.25
C ARG A 781 12.29 39.12 -15.31
N SER A 782 12.44 37.87 -14.88
CA SER A 782 12.46 36.71 -15.78
C SER A 782 11.17 36.63 -16.60
N MET A 783 11.26 36.21 -17.86
CA MET A 783 10.10 36.12 -18.77
C MET A 783 8.98 35.18 -18.28
N GLN A 784 9.32 34.29 -17.36
CA GLN A 784 8.42 33.35 -16.69
C GLN A 784 7.57 34.00 -15.60
N ASN A 785 7.89 35.22 -15.16
CA ASN A 785 7.18 35.90 -14.08
C ASN A 785 6.01 36.70 -14.64
N GLY A 786 4.81 36.32 -14.22
CA GLY A 786 3.55 37.02 -14.45
C GLY A 786 2.80 37.17 -13.12
N PHE A 787 1.50 37.42 -13.19
CA PHE A 787 0.66 37.56 -12.00
C PHE A 787 -0.83 37.58 -12.33
N ARG A 788 -1.65 37.48 -11.29
CA ARG A 788 -3.08 37.77 -11.29
C ARG A 788 -3.43 38.61 -10.05
N CYS A 789 -4.61 39.22 -10.03
CA CYS A 789 -5.01 40.07 -8.91
C CYS A 789 -6.20 39.51 -8.12
N VAL A 790 -6.36 40.00 -6.89
CA VAL A 790 -7.48 39.74 -5.99
C VAL A 790 -8.14 41.03 -5.54
N ARG A 791 -9.41 40.95 -5.13
CA ARG A 791 -10.14 42.05 -4.50
C ARG A 791 -10.82 41.53 -3.23
N TYR A 792 -10.60 42.24 -2.13
CA TYR A 792 -11.20 41.93 -0.84
C TYR A 792 -12.50 42.72 -0.66
N GLU A 793 -13.36 42.29 0.27
CA GLU A 793 -14.41 43.17 0.77
C GLU A 793 -13.81 44.25 1.66
N GLU A 794 -14.50 45.38 1.78
CA GLU A 794 -14.00 46.52 2.55
C GLU A 794 -13.83 46.13 4.02
N GLY A 795 -12.61 46.27 4.54
CA GLY A 795 -12.25 45.86 5.90
C GLY A 795 -11.90 44.38 6.08
N SER A 796 -11.90 43.57 5.01
CA SER A 796 -11.53 42.13 5.05
C SER A 796 -10.12 41.85 4.50
N GLU A 797 -9.26 42.88 4.46
CA GLU A 797 -7.90 42.77 3.97
C GLU A 797 -7.06 41.81 4.84
N PRO A 798 -6.14 41.04 4.25
CA PRO A 798 -5.32 40.09 5.01
C PRO A 798 -4.50 40.79 6.09
N SER A 799 -4.52 40.24 7.30
CA SER A 799 -3.75 40.77 8.42
C SER A 799 -2.24 40.72 8.14
N ALA A 800 -1.47 41.55 8.86
CA ALA A 800 -0.02 41.54 8.80
C ALA A 800 0.58 40.14 9.11
N GLU A 801 -0.12 39.30 9.87
CA GLU A 801 0.29 37.93 10.18
C GLU A 801 0.13 36.96 9.00
N VAL A 802 -0.93 37.10 8.19
CA VAL A 802 -1.09 36.34 6.93
C VAL A 802 -0.07 36.79 5.87
N LEU A 803 0.34 38.06 5.93
CA LEU A 803 1.38 38.65 5.08
C LEU A 803 2.81 38.30 5.55
N ALA A 804 3.01 38.03 6.84
CA ALA A 804 4.28 37.59 7.43
C ALA A 804 4.48 36.09 7.16
N GLY A 805 5.30 35.77 6.16
CA GLY A 805 5.33 34.45 5.54
C GLY A 805 5.60 33.25 6.45
N VAL A 806 5.04 32.12 6.02
CA VAL A 806 5.39 30.77 6.47
C VAL A 806 6.89 30.56 6.25
N ALA A 807 7.66 30.53 7.34
CA ALA A 807 9.10 30.40 7.28
C ALA A 807 9.52 28.99 6.83
N LYS A 808 10.28 28.87 5.73
CA LYS A 808 11.18 27.72 5.60
C LYS A 808 12.32 27.93 6.62
N PRO A 809 12.63 26.93 7.48
CA PRO A 809 13.69 27.06 8.49
C PRO A 809 15.06 27.27 7.83
N LYS A 810 15.95 28.05 8.49
CA LYS A 810 17.31 28.38 8.03
C LYS A 810 18.24 27.15 7.96
N SER A 811 17.90 26.07 8.63
CA SER A 811 18.56 24.78 8.56
C SER A 811 17.54 23.66 8.70
N LEU A 812 17.81 22.54 8.03
CA LEU A 812 17.12 21.29 8.31
C LEU A 812 17.64 20.78 9.67
N ALA A 813 16.76 20.60 10.65
CA ALA A 813 17.13 20.13 11.98
C ALA A 813 17.42 18.62 11.99
N LEU A 814 18.41 18.18 11.22
CA LEU A 814 18.90 16.80 11.27
C LEU A 814 19.31 16.51 12.72
N GLY A 815 18.75 15.46 13.33
CA GLY A 815 19.00 15.13 14.74
C GLY A 815 20.50 15.15 15.08
N ALA A 816 20.83 15.50 16.33
CA ALA A 816 22.22 15.74 16.73
C ALA A 816 23.10 14.46 16.74
N GLU A 817 22.49 13.28 16.82
CA GLU A 817 23.19 12.01 16.97
C GLU A 817 22.88 11.03 15.84
N ARG A 818 23.92 10.28 15.44
CA ARG A 818 23.82 9.21 14.44
C ARG A 818 23.66 7.88 15.15
N GLU A 819 22.74 7.05 14.65
CA GLU A 819 22.59 5.69 15.13
C GLU A 819 23.76 4.81 14.65
N PRO A 820 24.14 3.75 15.38
CA PRO A 820 25.17 2.82 14.93
C PRO A 820 24.79 2.20 13.59
N PHE A 821 25.61 2.43 12.55
CA PHE A 821 25.33 1.99 11.19
C PHE A 821 25.04 0.48 11.08
N GLN A 822 25.74 -0.35 11.86
CA GLN A 822 25.55 -1.80 11.83
C GLN A 822 24.11 -2.21 12.23
N SER A 823 23.51 -1.51 13.20
CA SER A 823 22.13 -1.74 13.62
C SER A 823 21.15 -1.39 12.51
N LEU A 824 21.38 -0.29 11.80
CA LEU A 824 20.55 0.13 10.68
C LEU A 824 20.70 -0.82 9.48
N ARG A 825 21.94 -1.20 9.16
CA ARG A 825 22.28 -2.08 8.03
C ARG A 825 21.57 -3.42 8.12
N ALA A 826 21.40 -3.98 9.32
CA ALA A 826 20.76 -5.28 9.52
C ALA A 826 19.36 -5.38 8.90
N LEU A 827 18.58 -4.28 8.89
CA LEU A 827 17.24 -4.26 8.29
C LEU A 827 17.24 -4.45 6.77
N TYR A 828 18.32 -4.02 6.11
CA TYR A 828 18.46 -4.02 4.66
C TYR A 828 19.06 -5.32 4.12
N LEU A 829 19.68 -6.14 4.97
CA LEU A 829 20.23 -7.43 4.58
C LEU A 829 19.12 -8.47 4.34
N TYR A 830 19.42 -9.45 3.49
CA TYR A 830 18.59 -10.62 3.21
C TYR A 830 19.49 -11.77 2.75
N ASP A 831 18.95 -12.98 2.73
CA ASP A 831 19.64 -14.17 2.26
C ASP A 831 19.73 -14.18 0.72
N HIS A 832 20.96 -14.10 0.19
CA HIS A 832 21.21 -14.10 -1.26
C HIS A 832 20.97 -15.48 -1.92
N ASP A 833 20.86 -16.55 -1.13
CA ASP A 833 20.58 -17.90 -1.65
C ASP A 833 19.09 -18.09 -1.99
N VAL A 834 18.22 -17.13 -1.64
CA VAL A 834 16.81 -17.15 -2.02
C VAL A 834 16.67 -17.16 -3.56
N PRO A 835 16.06 -18.19 -4.16
CA PRO A 835 16.02 -18.31 -5.62
C PRO A 835 15.31 -17.14 -6.32
N LEU A 836 15.83 -16.67 -7.45
CA LEU A 836 15.28 -15.54 -8.20
C LEU A 836 14.03 -15.89 -9.01
N HIS A 837 13.95 -17.12 -9.53
CA HIS A 837 12.92 -17.60 -10.46
C HIS A 837 12.58 -16.62 -11.62
N PRO A 838 13.57 -16.19 -12.42
CA PRO A 838 13.36 -15.18 -13.44
C PRO A 838 12.43 -15.69 -14.56
N VAL A 839 11.37 -14.93 -14.86
CA VAL A 839 10.50 -15.18 -16.02
C VAL A 839 10.64 -14.04 -17.00
N ILE A 840 11.20 -14.32 -18.18
CA ILE A 840 11.44 -13.32 -19.23
C ILE A 840 10.25 -13.28 -20.17
N GLN A 841 9.62 -12.12 -20.30
CA GLN A 841 8.57 -11.82 -21.26
C GLN A 841 9.14 -10.85 -22.30
N PRO A 842 9.39 -11.29 -23.54
CA PRO A 842 9.82 -10.39 -24.60
C PRO A 842 8.67 -9.45 -24.98
N VAL A 843 8.90 -8.14 -24.94
CA VAL A 843 7.91 -7.17 -25.40
C VAL A 843 8.06 -7.04 -26.92
N HIS A 844 7.07 -7.50 -27.68
CA HIS A 844 7.03 -7.28 -29.12
C HIS A 844 6.89 -5.77 -29.38
N ALA A 845 8.01 -5.11 -29.69
CA ALA A 845 8.02 -3.73 -30.13
C ALA A 845 7.11 -3.56 -31.36
N ASN A 846 6.28 -2.53 -31.34
CA ASN A 846 5.43 -2.13 -32.46
C ASN A 846 6.20 -2.21 -33.79
N VAL A 847 5.66 -3.01 -34.71
CA VAL A 847 6.10 -3.18 -36.09
C VAL A 847 6.05 -1.81 -36.78
N GLY A 848 7.21 -1.14 -36.94
CA GLY A 848 7.27 0.11 -37.70
C GLY A 848 8.56 0.93 -37.65
N LYS A 849 9.40 0.84 -36.61
CA LYS A 849 10.68 1.58 -36.55
C LYS A 849 11.84 0.66 -36.14
N LYS A 850 12.95 0.72 -36.88
CA LYS A 850 14.22 0.05 -36.54
C LYS A 850 14.75 0.63 -35.22
N THR A 851 14.36 0.07 -34.08
CA THR A 851 14.92 0.44 -32.78
C THR A 851 16.27 -0.23 -32.57
N ARG A 852 17.30 0.52 -32.12
CA ARG A 852 18.62 0.00 -31.75
C ARG A 852 18.65 -0.65 -30.36
N VAL A 853 17.60 -0.44 -29.57
CA VAL A 853 17.40 -1.02 -28.24
C VAL A 853 16.31 -2.09 -28.29
N ARG A 854 16.56 -3.21 -27.62
CA ARG A 854 15.59 -4.26 -27.28
C ARG A 854 15.03 -3.98 -25.88
N HIS A 855 13.73 -4.17 -25.70
CA HIS A 855 13.05 -4.04 -24.41
C HIS A 855 12.57 -5.42 -23.95
N ASP A 856 13.15 -5.91 -22.87
CA ASP A 856 12.73 -7.16 -22.20
C ASP A 856 12.06 -6.80 -20.86
N VAL A 857 11.06 -7.59 -20.45
CA VAL A 857 10.49 -7.50 -19.09
C VAL A 857 10.80 -8.81 -18.37
N VAL A 858 11.39 -8.71 -17.19
CA VAL A 858 11.75 -9.86 -16.35
C VAL A 858 11.00 -9.77 -15.05
N GLU A 859 10.27 -10.82 -14.68
CA GLU A 859 9.70 -10.93 -13.34
C GLU A 859 10.65 -11.70 -12.42
N LEU A 860 10.94 -11.12 -11.26
CA LEU A 860 11.83 -11.64 -10.22
C LEU A 860 11.08 -11.86 -8.90
N THR A 861 11.56 -12.81 -8.09
CA THR A 861 11.06 -13.01 -6.72
C THR A 861 11.74 -12.01 -5.77
N ALA A 862 10.96 -11.23 -5.03
CA ALA A 862 11.45 -10.29 -4.02
C ALA A 862 12.16 -11.03 -2.87
N ALA A 863 12.98 -10.31 -2.10
CA ALA A 863 13.70 -10.86 -0.95
C ALA A 863 12.82 -11.06 0.30
N TYR A 864 11.54 -10.72 0.21
CA TYR A 864 10.57 -10.67 1.29
C TYR A 864 9.19 -11.05 0.75
N ASN A 865 8.29 -11.53 1.63
CA ASN A 865 6.87 -11.82 1.36
C ASN A 865 6.57 -12.77 0.18
N ASN A 866 7.58 -13.40 -0.42
CA ASN A 866 7.49 -14.25 -1.61
C ASN A 866 6.75 -13.57 -2.80
N GLU A 867 6.79 -12.24 -2.86
CA GLU A 867 6.16 -11.44 -3.91
C GLU A 867 7.00 -11.48 -5.19
N ARG A 868 6.36 -11.23 -6.34
CA ARG A 868 7.05 -11.06 -7.61
C ARG A 868 6.95 -9.63 -8.12
N PHE A 869 8.02 -9.14 -8.72
CA PHE A 869 8.08 -7.79 -9.28
C PHE A 869 8.73 -7.77 -10.65
N LYS A 870 8.29 -6.82 -11.50
CA LYS A 870 8.79 -6.65 -12.87
C LYS A 870 10.04 -5.78 -12.89
N VAL A 871 10.94 -6.10 -13.80
CA VAL A 871 12.13 -5.31 -14.13
C VAL A 871 12.15 -5.12 -15.64
N HIS A 872 12.01 -3.87 -16.08
CA HIS A 872 12.11 -3.52 -17.49
C HIS A 872 13.58 -3.30 -17.84
N LEU A 873 14.07 -4.00 -18.86
CA LEU A 873 15.45 -3.96 -19.33
C LEU A 873 15.50 -3.35 -20.72
N LEU A 874 16.22 -2.24 -20.86
CA LEU A 874 16.58 -1.64 -22.14
C LEU A 874 17.99 -2.08 -22.50
N ILE A 875 18.10 -2.91 -23.54
CA ILE A 875 19.34 -3.61 -23.92
C ILE A 875 19.75 -3.19 -25.35
N PRO A 876 20.99 -2.76 -25.59
CA PRO A 876 21.49 -2.47 -26.94
C PRO A 876 21.49 -3.74 -27.82
N LYS A 877 21.08 -3.64 -29.09
CA LYS A 877 21.01 -4.81 -30.01
C LYS A 877 22.35 -5.28 -30.58
N ASP A 878 23.35 -4.41 -30.67
CA ASP A 878 24.61 -4.64 -31.42
C ASP A 878 25.84 -4.88 -30.52
N ALA A 879 25.67 -5.42 -29.30
CA ALA A 879 26.78 -5.55 -28.35
C ALA A 879 27.44 -6.95 -28.35
N SER A 880 28.77 -6.99 -28.49
CA SER A 880 29.58 -8.23 -28.49
C SER A 880 30.46 -8.40 -27.23
N SER A 881 30.30 -7.56 -26.20
CA SER A 881 31.07 -7.57 -24.95
C SER A 881 30.17 -7.43 -23.72
N LYS A 882 30.72 -7.69 -22.52
CA LYS A 882 30.08 -7.33 -21.25
C LYS A 882 29.84 -5.81 -21.21
N MET A 883 28.66 -5.39 -20.75
CA MET A 883 28.20 -4.00 -20.77
C MET A 883 28.06 -3.43 -19.36
N GLU A 884 28.37 -2.13 -19.24
CA GLU A 884 28.01 -1.32 -18.09
C GLU A 884 26.48 -1.28 -17.91
N THR A 885 26.03 -1.40 -16.66
CA THR A 885 24.61 -1.48 -16.34
C THR A 885 24.19 -0.39 -15.37
N ILE A 886 23.09 0.31 -15.68
CA ILE A 886 22.50 1.35 -14.84
C ILE A 886 21.20 0.80 -14.24
N ILE A 887 21.09 0.82 -12.91
CA ILE A 887 19.85 0.55 -12.18
C ILE A 887 19.22 1.89 -11.83
N PHE A 888 18.07 2.19 -12.43
CA PHE A 888 17.37 3.46 -12.24
C PHE A 888 16.35 3.39 -11.11
N VAL A 889 16.38 4.38 -10.21
CA VAL A 889 15.40 4.58 -9.14
C VAL A 889 14.62 5.88 -9.42
N PRO A 890 13.28 5.82 -9.59
CA PRO A 890 12.50 6.96 -10.08
C PRO A 890 12.35 8.09 -9.06
N GLY A 891 11.70 9.18 -9.50
CA GLY A 891 11.26 10.31 -8.67
C GLY A 891 9.83 10.15 -8.15
N ILE A 892 9.33 11.12 -7.38
CA ILE A 892 8.11 10.99 -6.57
C ILE A 892 6.86 10.50 -7.33
N THR A 893 6.76 10.82 -8.61
CA THR A 893 5.62 10.47 -9.48
C THR A 893 5.36 8.96 -9.57
N ALA A 894 6.36 8.10 -9.34
CA ALA A 894 6.20 6.65 -9.32
C ALA A 894 5.45 6.14 -8.06
N TRP A 895 5.43 6.92 -6.97
CA TRP A 895 4.85 6.55 -5.67
C TRP A 895 3.47 7.19 -5.41
N GLU A 896 2.95 7.99 -6.34
CA GLU A 896 1.72 8.77 -6.12
C GLU A 896 0.44 8.10 -6.64
N ASN A 897 0.56 7.09 -7.51
CA ASN A 897 -0.61 6.40 -8.07
C ASN A 897 -0.37 4.91 -8.34
N GLY A 898 -1.36 4.08 -7.98
CA GLY A 898 -1.36 2.63 -8.19
C GLY A 898 -1.69 2.20 -9.62
N ARG A 899 -1.09 2.84 -10.63
CA ARG A 899 -1.30 2.51 -12.04
C ARG A 899 -0.27 1.50 -12.52
N GLU A 900 -0.61 0.74 -13.55
CA GLU A 900 0.39 -0.09 -14.24
C GLU A 900 1.48 0.78 -14.91
N LEU A 901 2.73 0.32 -14.82
CA LEU A 901 3.86 0.95 -15.51
C LEU A 901 3.74 0.82 -17.04
N LYS A 902 3.37 1.92 -17.70
CA LYS A 902 3.47 2.09 -19.15
C LYS A 902 4.77 2.82 -19.48
N LEU A 903 5.87 2.06 -19.61
CA LEU A 903 7.23 2.61 -19.75
C LEU A 903 7.34 3.75 -20.78
N ASP A 904 6.75 3.61 -21.97
CA ASP A 904 6.83 4.65 -23.01
C ASP A 904 6.16 6.00 -22.66
N LYS A 905 5.34 6.03 -21.59
CA LYS A 905 4.68 7.24 -21.10
C LYS A 905 5.42 7.90 -19.92
N GLU A 906 6.50 7.31 -19.42
CA GLU A 906 7.24 7.88 -18.31
C GLU A 906 8.15 9.05 -18.77
N PRO A 907 8.17 10.18 -18.05
CA PRO A 907 8.83 11.41 -18.51
C PRO A 907 10.36 11.30 -18.63
N HIS A 908 11.00 10.40 -17.90
CA HIS A 908 12.45 10.21 -17.89
C HIS A 908 12.93 9.15 -18.91
N ILE A 909 12.01 8.49 -19.62
CA ILE A 909 12.37 7.42 -20.55
C ILE A 909 13.15 7.87 -21.80
N PRO A 910 12.99 9.09 -22.35
CA PRO A 910 13.88 9.60 -23.38
C PRO A 910 15.37 9.58 -22.95
N LEU A 911 15.69 10.06 -21.75
CA LEU A 911 17.04 10.02 -21.17
C LEU A 911 17.55 8.57 -21.02
N LEU A 912 16.74 7.68 -20.45
CA LEU A 912 17.13 6.28 -20.24
C LEU A 912 17.32 5.51 -21.56
N LYS A 913 16.49 5.77 -22.57
CA LYS A 913 16.67 5.23 -23.93
C LYS A 913 17.95 5.73 -24.56
N ARG A 914 18.31 7.00 -24.35
CA ARG A 914 19.56 7.59 -24.87
C ARG A 914 20.80 6.96 -24.21
N LEU A 915 20.74 6.67 -22.91
CA LEU A 915 21.78 5.92 -22.19
C LEU A 915 21.90 4.48 -22.73
N ALA A 916 20.78 3.83 -23.02
CA ALA A 916 20.79 2.51 -23.65
C ALA A 916 21.34 2.54 -25.08
N ASP A 917 20.97 3.53 -25.89
CA ASP A 917 21.51 3.75 -27.24
C ASP A 917 23.03 4.01 -27.23
N ASN A 918 23.58 4.48 -26.10
CA ASN A 918 25.01 4.68 -25.86
C ASN A 918 25.73 3.41 -25.37
N GLY A 919 25.10 2.24 -25.44
CA GLY A 919 25.74 0.94 -25.19
C GLY A 919 25.68 0.45 -23.74
N LYS A 920 24.75 0.98 -22.93
CA LYS A 920 24.54 0.57 -21.53
C LYS A 920 23.29 -0.29 -21.42
N ILE A 921 23.27 -1.25 -20.50
CA ILE A 921 22.02 -1.89 -20.08
C ILE A 921 21.34 -0.95 -19.09
N VAL A 922 20.08 -0.57 -19.33
CA VAL A 922 19.32 0.24 -18.37
C VAL A 922 18.19 -0.58 -17.77
N CYS A 923 18.19 -0.69 -16.45
CA CYS A 923 17.21 -1.43 -15.67
C CYS A 923 16.23 -0.45 -15.01
N PHE A 924 14.94 -0.74 -15.15
CA PHE A 924 13.86 -0.01 -14.51
C PHE A 924 12.99 -1.00 -13.71
N PRO A 925 13.30 -1.21 -12.43
CA PRO A 925 12.49 -2.07 -11.56
C PRO A 925 11.18 -1.40 -11.15
N VAL A 926 10.11 -2.20 -11.06
CA VAL A 926 8.86 -1.83 -10.39
C VAL A 926 9.04 -2.09 -8.89
N TYR A 927 9.57 -1.11 -8.19
CA TYR A 927 9.87 -1.20 -6.76
C TYR A 927 8.61 -1.31 -5.90
N GLN A 928 8.74 -1.86 -4.70
CA GLN A 928 7.69 -1.81 -3.67
C GLN A 928 7.20 -0.37 -3.45
N GLY A 929 5.88 -0.20 -3.37
CA GLY A 929 5.24 1.10 -3.20
C GLY A 929 5.13 1.93 -4.49
N THR A 930 5.57 1.41 -5.65
CA THR A 930 5.47 2.11 -6.95
C THR A 930 4.53 1.40 -7.93
N TYR A 931 3.90 2.16 -8.82
CA TYR A 931 3.09 1.63 -9.94
C TYR A 931 2.09 0.53 -9.51
N GLU A 932 2.05 -0.62 -10.19
CA GLU A 932 1.17 -1.74 -9.81
C GLU A 932 1.47 -2.36 -8.44
N ARG A 933 2.60 -2.01 -7.81
CA ARG A 933 2.97 -2.39 -6.43
C ARG A 933 2.74 -1.26 -5.42
N TRP A 934 1.88 -0.30 -5.76
CA TRP A 934 1.56 0.84 -4.90
C TRP A 934 0.88 0.42 -3.60
N SER A 935 1.29 1.04 -2.50
CA SER A 935 0.82 0.70 -1.17
C SER A 935 -0.51 1.37 -0.77
N GLY A 936 -1.15 2.16 -1.63
CA GLY A 936 -2.47 2.73 -1.32
C GLY A 936 -2.45 4.05 -0.55
N SER A 937 -1.28 4.66 -0.39
CA SER A 937 -1.07 5.94 0.31
C SER A 937 -0.04 6.78 -0.43
N THR A 938 -0.25 8.09 -0.50
CA THR A 938 0.77 9.02 -1.04
C THR A 938 1.98 9.08 -0.09
N LEU A 939 3.11 9.59 -0.58
CA LEU A 939 4.32 9.72 0.25
C LEU A 939 4.05 10.52 1.54
N GLU A 940 3.27 11.60 1.44
CA GLU A 940 2.91 12.44 2.58
C GLU A 940 2.04 11.69 3.60
N GLN A 941 1.05 10.92 3.12
CA GLN A 941 0.20 10.07 3.97
C GLN A 941 0.99 8.95 4.67
N GLN A 942 1.98 8.37 3.99
CA GLN A 942 2.85 7.35 4.58
C GLN A 942 3.58 7.87 5.82
N PHE A 943 4.03 9.14 5.80
CA PHE A 943 4.74 9.77 6.91
C PHE A 943 3.82 10.38 7.97
N SER A 944 2.59 10.79 7.63
CA SER A 944 1.65 11.38 8.60
C SER A 944 0.86 10.33 9.39
N ASP A 945 0.45 9.23 8.75
CA ASP A 945 -0.57 8.33 9.31
C ASP A 945 -0.01 6.95 9.70
N THR A 946 1.09 6.48 9.07
CA THR A 946 1.63 5.11 9.28
C THR A 946 3.18 5.00 9.18
N PRO A 947 3.96 5.50 10.17
CA PRO A 947 5.43 5.58 10.08
C PRO A 947 6.17 4.25 9.87
N ILE A 948 5.66 3.15 10.42
CA ILE A 948 6.26 1.81 10.27
C ILE A 948 6.16 1.32 8.81
N ARG A 949 5.06 1.63 8.14
CA ARG A 949 4.85 1.24 6.74
C ARG A 949 5.82 1.96 5.81
N ALA A 950 6.05 3.25 6.06
CA ALA A 950 7.06 4.03 5.34
C ALA A 950 8.46 3.40 5.50
N ARG A 951 8.80 2.94 6.72
CA ARG A 951 10.05 2.21 6.97
C ARG A 951 10.15 0.95 6.12
N ASP A 952 9.13 0.11 6.15
CA ASP A 952 9.14 -1.18 5.46
C ASP A 952 9.20 -1.01 3.93
N ASP A 953 8.49 -0.03 3.36
CA ASP A 953 8.56 0.29 1.93
C ASP A 953 9.97 0.77 1.52
N TYR A 954 10.64 1.61 2.32
CA TYR A 954 12.02 2.04 2.05
C TYR A 954 13.03 0.89 2.11
N VAL A 955 12.90 0.00 3.09
CA VAL A 955 13.74 -1.20 3.20
C VAL A 955 13.51 -2.12 2.00
N ALA A 956 12.25 -2.32 1.61
CA ALA A 956 11.86 -3.13 0.47
C ALA A 956 12.41 -2.60 -0.86
N VAL A 957 12.37 -1.28 -1.10
CA VAL A 957 12.96 -0.65 -2.31
C VAL A 957 14.44 -0.96 -2.44
N THR A 958 15.20 -0.87 -1.34
CA THR A 958 16.63 -1.20 -1.34
C THR A 958 16.86 -2.69 -1.62
N LYS A 959 16.08 -3.57 -0.97
CA LYS A 959 16.15 -5.04 -1.21
C LYS A 959 15.82 -5.40 -2.65
N ASP A 960 14.80 -4.78 -3.25
CA ASP A 960 14.45 -4.97 -4.66
C ASP A 960 15.60 -4.58 -5.58
N GLY A 961 16.29 -3.47 -5.30
CA GLY A 961 17.50 -3.06 -6.03
C GLY A 961 18.62 -4.10 -5.93
N SER A 962 18.87 -4.63 -4.74
CA SER A 962 19.85 -5.70 -4.53
C SER A 962 19.46 -7.02 -5.22
N ARG A 963 18.15 -7.35 -5.29
CA ARG A 963 17.65 -8.51 -6.05
C ARG A 963 17.82 -8.35 -7.55
N VAL A 964 17.72 -7.12 -8.05
CA VAL A 964 18.05 -6.81 -9.44
C VAL A 964 19.54 -7.07 -9.69
N ILE A 965 20.44 -6.70 -8.78
CA ILE A 965 21.87 -7.03 -8.89
C ILE A 965 22.09 -8.55 -8.89
N ASP A 966 21.43 -9.30 -7.98
CA ASP A 966 21.51 -10.76 -7.97
C ASP A 966 21.19 -11.33 -9.36
N TYR A 967 20.11 -10.85 -10.00
CA TYR A 967 19.75 -11.25 -11.36
C TYR A 967 20.78 -10.81 -12.40
N LEU A 968 21.23 -9.57 -12.37
CA LEU A 968 22.20 -9.03 -13.33
C LEU A 968 23.52 -9.81 -13.32
N LEU A 969 23.98 -10.24 -12.14
CA LEU A 969 25.20 -11.04 -12.00
C LEU A 969 25.08 -12.46 -12.59
N THR A 970 23.85 -12.95 -12.83
CA THR A 970 23.64 -14.22 -13.56
C THR A 970 23.78 -14.08 -15.08
N ARG A 971 23.82 -12.84 -15.61
CA ARG A 971 23.80 -12.58 -17.04
C ARG A 971 25.22 -12.49 -17.61
N ASN A 972 25.41 -13.06 -18.80
CA ASN A 972 26.71 -13.05 -19.48
C ASN A 972 27.04 -11.71 -20.16
N ASP A 973 26.04 -10.86 -20.40
CA ASP A 973 26.17 -9.57 -21.07
C ASP A 973 26.38 -8.39 -20.10
N VAL A 974 26.42 -8.65 -18.79
CA VAL A 974 26.65 -7.64 -17.73
C VAL A 974 28.11 -7.65 -17.29
N ASP A 975 28.70 -6.47 -17.12
CA ASP A 975 29.99 -6.28 -16.45
C ASP A 975 29.78 -6.08 -14.94
N PRO A 976 30.18 -7.05 -14.08
CA PRO A 976 30.00 -6.95 -12.63
C PRO A 976 30.82 -5.81 -12.00
N GLU A 977 31.86 -5.33 -12.68
CA GLU A 977 32.68 -4.21 -12.20
C GLU A 977 32.13 -2.84 -12.63
N ARG A 978 31.00 -2.81 -13.34
CA ARG A 978 30.38 -1.58 -13.85
C ARG A 978 28.86 -1.56 -13.66
N ILE A 979 28.42 -1.83 -12.42
CA ILE A 979 27.02 -1.66 -12.00
C ILE A 979 26.85 -0.29 -11.33
N VAL A 980 25.99 0.55 -11.90
CA VAL A 980 25.81 1.95 -11.51
C VAL A 980 24.42 2.18 -10.92
N TYR A 981 24.36 2.79 -9.74
CA TYR A 981 23.12 3.31 -9.18
C TYR A 981 22.76 4.64 -9.84
N PHE A 982 21.54 4.83 -10.32
CA PHE A 982 21.07 6.13 -10.80
C PHE A 982 19.73 6.50 -10.16
N GLY A 983 19.77 7.40 -9.17
CA GLY A 983 18.59 7.89 -8.48
C GLY A 983 18.17 9.28 -8.95
N LEU A 984 16.88 9.48 -9.22
CA LEU A 984 16.26 10.77 -9.50
C LEU A 984 15.43 11.25 -8.31
N SER A 985 15.66 12.46 -7.81
CA SER A 985 14.84 13.10 -6.76
C SER A 985 14.67 12.21 -5.53
N GLN A 986 13.49 11.61 -5.32
CA GLN A 986 13.22 10.62 -4.28
C GLN A 986 14.15 9.38 -4.35
N GLY A 987 14.54 8.95 -5.55
CA GLY A 987 15.60 7.95 -5.73
C GLY A 987 16.95 8.46 -5.24
N ALA A 988 17.32 9.71 -5.55
CA ALA A 988 18.57 10.29 -5.06
C ALA A 988 18.62 10.42 -3.53
N LEU A 989 17.48 10.73 -2.90
CA LEU A 989 17.33 10.74 -1.43
C LEU A 989 17.48 9.32 -0.83
N ARG A 990 17.05 8.27 -1.53
CA ARG A 990 17.19 6.86 -1.09
C ARG A 990 18.57 6.27 -1.37
N GLY A 991 19.31 6.85 -2.30
CA GLY A 991 20.64 6.39 -2.73
C GLY A 991 21.59 6.03 -1.59
N PRO A 992 21.76 6.86 -0.53
CA PRO A 992 22.67 6.54 0.56
C PRO A 992 22.37 5.21 1.26
N MET A 993 21.10 4.83 1.42
CA MET A 993 20.74 3.54 2.03
C MET A 993 21.23 2.40 1.14
N ALA A 994 20.86 2.41 -0.15
CA ALA A 994 21.26 1.36 -1.08
C ALA A 994 22.78 1.24 -1.25
N LEU A 995 23.48 2.38 -1.37
CA LEU A 995 24.92 2.42 -1.59
C LEU A 995 25.72 2.01 -0.34
N ALA A 996 25.25 2.38 0.85
CA ALA A 996 25.90 1.98 2.10
C ALA A 996 25.69 0.50 2.41
N THR A 997 24.52 -0.07 2.07
CA THR A 997 24.18 -1.45 2.44
C THR A 997 24.61 -2.48 1.40
N ASP A 998 24.74 -2.10 0.12
CA ASP A 998 25.14 -2.99 -0.97
C ASP A 998 26.37 -2.46 -1.73
N THR A 999 27.52 -3.09 -1.48
CA THR A 999 28.82 -2.68 -2.05
C THR A 999 29.02 -3.12 -3.50
N ARG A 1000 28.06 -3.85 -4.09
CA ARG A 1000 28.13 -4.30 -5.49
C ARG A 1000 27.80 -3.18 -6.48
N TYR A 1001 27.17 -2.10 -6.04
CA TYR A 1001 27.20 -0.84 -6.79
C TYR A 1001 28.64 -0.34 -6.85
N ARG A 1002 29.14 -0.09 -8.06
CA ARG A 1002 30.51 0.35 -8.32
C ARG A 1002 30.64 1.85 -8.53
N ALA A 1003 29.54 2.51 -8.93
CA ALA A 1003 29.45 3.96 -9.02
C ALA A 1003 28.01 4.42 -8.79
N ALA A 1004 27.81 5.70 -8.50
CA ALA A 1004 26.50 6.28 -8.24
C ALA A 1004 26.29 7.64 -8.90
N VAL A 1005 25.08 7.85 -9.43
CA VAL A 1005 24.58 9.14 -9.92
C VAL A 1005 23.36 9.53 -9.10
N LEU A 1006 23.44 10.67 -8.41
CA LEU A 1006 22.34 11.28 -7.66
C LEU A 1006 21.89 12.55 -8.40
N LEU A 1007 20.76 12.47 -9.12
CA LEU A 1007 20.19 13.61 -9.84
C LEU A 1007 19.09 14.25 -9.01
N SER A 1008 19.22 15.55 -8.76
CA SER A 1008 18.26 16.37 -8.02
C SER A 1008 18.02 15.85 -6.61
N GLY A 1009 19.08 15.44 -5.89
CA GLY A 1009 19.00 14.91 -4.52
C GLY A 1009 19.34 15.94 -3.43
N GLY A 1010 18.98 15.63 -2.19
CA GLY A 1010 19.32 16.41 -0.99
C GLY A 1010 18.64 15.82 0.24
N TYR A 1011 18.96 16.32 1.44
CA TYR A 1011 18.19 15.96 2.64
C TYR A 1011 16.76 16.53 2.58
N SER A 1012 15.78 15.85 3.19
CA SER A 1012 14.37 16.27 3.21
C SER A 1012 13.85 16.51 4.63
N LYS A 1013 12.91 17.45 4.77
CA LYS A 1013 12.28 17.90 6.04
C LYS A 1013 11.39 16.87 6.75
N TRP A 1014 11.41 15.60 6.37
CA TRP A 1014 10.65 14.52 7.03
C TRP A 1014 11.27 14.18 8.40
N LEU A 1015 11.41 15.19 9.25
CA LEU A 1015 12.15 15.23 10.52
C LEU A 1015 11.60 14.28 11.58
N ASN A 1016 10.37 13.78 11.40
CA ASN A 1016 9.74 12.81 12.28
C ASN A 1016 9.83 11.37 11.73
N SER A 1017 10.55 11.13 10.64
CA SER A 1017 10.75 9.78 10.13
C SER A 1017 11.76 9.01 10.99
N HIS A 1018 11.51 7.71 11.18
CA HIS A 1018 12.39 6.75 11.84
C HIS A 1018 13.86 6.86 11.39
N PRO A 1019 14.87 6.79 12.29
CA PRO A 1019 16.29 6.83 11.94
C PRO A 1019 16.67 5.88 10.80
N GLU A 1020 16.03 4.72 10.73
CA GLU A 1020 16.28 3.65 9.77
C GLU A 1020 16.01 4.03 8.31
N ILE A 1021 15.29 5.14 8.06
CA ILE A 1021 14.99 5.66 6.72
C ILE A 1021 15.49 7.09 6.50
N GLN A 1022 16.25 7.63 7.44
CA GLN A 1022 16.89 8.94 7.29
C GLN A 1022 18.20 8.79 6.52
N ALA A 1023 18.26 9.33 5.30
CA ALA A 1023 19.46 9.33 4.47
C ALA A 1023 20.70 9.86 5.22
N PHE A 1024 20.50 10.83 6.13
CA PHE A 1024 21.54 11.35 7.01
C PHE A 1024 22.31 10.24 7.72
N GLN A 1025 21.66 9.18 8.20
CA GLN A 1025 22.32 8.10 8.94
C GLN A 1025 23.29 7.29 8.09
N PHE A 1026 23.05 7.19 6.77
CA PHE A 1026 23.79 6.31 5.85
C PHE A 1026 24.88 7.04 5.06
N THR A 1027 24.79 8.37 4.90
CA THR A 1027 25.71 9.13 4.04
C THR A 1027 27.21 8.90 4.30
N PRO A 1028 27.74 8.78 5.54
CA PRO A 1028 29.17 8.55 5.77
C PRO A 1028 29.67 7.18 5.32
N GLU A 1029 28.77 6.22 5.14
CA GLU A 1029 29.09 4.84 4.79
C GLU A 1029 29.06 4.59 3.28
N VAL A 1030 28.61 5.57 2.50
CA VAL A 1030 28.71 5.55 1.04
C VAL A 1030 30.17 5.73 0.62
N LYS A 1031 30.79 4.71 -0.01
CA LYS A 1031 32.22 4.72 -0.39
C LYS A 1031 32.46 4.76 -1.91
N GLN A 1032 31.45 4.47 -2.71
CA GLN A 1032 31.52 4.39 -4.17
C GLN A 1032 31.83 5.76 -4.78
N PRO A 1033 32.54 5.83 -5.92
CA PRO A 1033 32.61 7.03 -6.74
C PRO A 1033 31.21 7.57 -7.06
N LEU A 1034 30.99 8.87 -6.83
CA LEU A 1034 29.66 9.46 -6.83
C LEU A 1034 29.59 10.80 -7.56
N LEU A 1035 28.63 10.91 -8.48
CA LEU A 1035 28.26 12.16 -9.15
C LEU A 1035 26.91 12.65 -8.63
N MET A 1036 26.89 13.82 -8.01
CA MET A 1036 25.69 14.52 -7.59
C MET A 1036 25.45 15.70 -8.54
N MET A 1037 24.26 15.79 -9.12
CA MET A 1037 23.88 16.85 -10.06
C MET A 1037 22.60 17.52 -9.58
N ASN A 1038 22.62 18.84 -9.44
CA ASN A 1038 21.49 19.60 -8.91
C ASN A 1038 21.28 20.92 -9.64
N GLY A 1039 20.07 21.47 -9.57
CA GLY A 1039 19.78 22.84 -9.97
C GLY A 1039 20.13 23.86 -8.89
N THR A 1040 20.68 25.01 -9.28
CA THR A 1040 20.95 26.14 -8.37
C THR A 1040 19.67 26.80 -7.86
N SER A 1041 18.57 26.66 -8.59
CA SER A 1041 17.23 27.16 -8.25
C SER A 1041 16.29 26.05 -7.79
N ASP A 1042 16.80 24.86 -7.49
CA ASP A 1042 16.05 23.76 -6.89
C ASP A 1042 15.55 24.18 -5.50
N GLN A 1043 14.23 24.19 -5.29
CA GLN A 1043 13.64 24.51 -4.00
C GLN A 1043 12.96 23.33 -3.30
N VAL A 1044 12.97 22.14 -3.93
CA VAL A 1044 12.61 20.86 -3.31
C VAL A 1044 13.76 20.45 -2.39
N PHE A 1045 14.98 20.51 -2.92
CA PHE A 1045 16.23 20.38 -2.19
C PHE A 1045 17.05 21.66 -2.35
N PRO A 1046 16.82 22.72 -1.56
CA PRO A 1046 17.62 23.94 -1.67
C PRO A 1046 19.12 23.71 -1.45
N VAL A 1047 19.94 24.39 -2.25
CA VAL A 1047 21.41 24.22 -2.29
C VAL A 1047 22.04 24.26 -0.90
N GLU A 1048 21.80 25.33 -0.14
CA GLU A 1048 22.46 25.53 1.17
C GLU A 1048 21.92 24.63 2.28
N THR A 1049 20.63 24.32 2.26
CA THR A 1049 19.97 23.62 3.39
C THR A 1049 19.89 22.11 3.21
N CYS A 1050 19.95 21.61 1.98
CA CYS A 1050 19.69 20.21 1.65
C CYS A 1050 20.82 19.58 0.82
N GLN A 1051 21.20 20.21 -0.30
CA GLN A 1051 22.16 19.62 -1.24
C GLN A 1051 23.60 19.62 -0.67
N LYS A 1052 24.11 20.79 -0.27
CA LYS A 1052 25.46 20.93 0.29
C LYS A 1052 25.67 20.11 1.57
N PRO A 1053 24.74 20.10 2.55
CA PRO A 1053 24.88 19.25 3.73
C PRO A 1053 24.96 17.76 3.38
N MET A 1054 24.07 17.27 2.52
CA MET A 1054 24.12 15.87 2.08
C MET A 1054 25.42 15.55 1.35
N PHE A 1055 25.82 16.39 0.39
CA PHE A 1055 27.06 16.19 -0.36
C PHE A 1055 28.29 16.17 0.54
N ARG A 1056 28.35 17.04 1.55
CA ARG A 1056 29.44 17.10 2.52
C ARG A 1056 29.53 15.81 3.33
N ASP A 1057 28.39 15.30 3.79
CA ASP A 1057 28.32 14.12 4.65
C ASP A 1057 28.56 12.79 3.92
N LEU A 1058 28.45 12.75 2.58
CA LEU A 1058 28.76 11.55 1.79
C LEU A 1058 30.21 11.08 2.03
N GLY A 1059 30.39 9.82 2.43
CA GLY A 1059 31.69 9.25 2.78
C GLY A 1059 32.62 8.93 1.60
N SER A 1060 32.17 9.19 0.37
CA SER A 1060 32.89 8.81 -0.84
C SER A 1060 34.16 9.65 -0.99
N PRO A 1061 35.34 9.02 -1.19
CA PRO A 1061 36.59 9.74 -1.44
C PRO A 1061 36.62 10.37 -2.83
N GLN A 1062 35.81 9.87 -3.78
CA GLN A 1062 35.71 10.36 -5.15
C GLN A 1062 34.28 10.81 -5.44
N LYS A 1063 33.93 12.01 -4.95
CA LYS A 1063 32.61 12.62 -5.13
C LYS A 1063 32.67 13.96 -5.86
N LYS A 1064 31.73 14.19 -6.76
CA LYS A 1064 31.61 15.43 -7.56
C LYS A 1064 30.21 16.01 -7.44
N HIS A 1065 30.10 17.30 -7.19
CA HIS A 1065 28.82 18.03 -7.17
C HIS A 1065 28.80 19.05 -8.30
N ILE A 1066 27.89 18.87 -9.27
CA ILE A 1066 27.73 19.78 -10.40
C ILE A 1066 26.40 20.51 -10.26
N LEU A 1067 26.48 21.83 -10.25
CA LEU A 1067 25.32 22.71 -10.17
C LEU A 1067 25.00 23.28 -11.56
N PHE A 1068 23.77 23.10 -11.99
CA PHE A 1068 23.23 23.64 -13.23
C PHE A 1068 22.36 24.85 -12.93
N SER A 1069 22.33 25.85 -13.83
CA SER A 1069 21.39 26.96 -13.75
C SER A 1069 19.98 26.48 -14.12
N ALA A 1070 19.37 25.70 -13.23
CA ALA A 1070 18.11 25.00 -13.40
C ALA A 1070 17.34 24.93 -12.08
N HIS A 1071 16.03 24.63 -12.17
CA HIS A 1071 15.20 24.28 -11.01
C HIS A 1071 15.46 22.81 -10.60
N HIS A 1072 14.48 22.13 -10.02
CA HIS A 1072 14.67 20.75 -9.55
C HIS A 1072 14.78 19.71 -10.70
N ILE A 1073 14.37 19.98 -11.94
CA ILE A 1073 14.71 19.14 -13.10
C ILE A 1073 15.76 19.84 -13.95
N ILE A 1074 16.79 19.08 -14.30
CA ILE A 1074 17.90 19.51 -15.15
C ILE A 1074 17.62 19.03 -16.58
N ASN A 1075 18.06 19.81 -17.57
CA ASN A 1075 17.89 19.46 -18.98
C ASN A 1075 18.47 18.06 -19.28
N GLU A 1076 17.71 17.23 -19.99
CA GLU A 1076 18.10 15.84 -20.28
C GLU A 1076 19.41 15.72 -21.07
N HIS A 1077 19.72 16.69 -21.94
CA HIS A 1077 20.94 16.68 -22.74
C HIS A 1077 22.17 16.95 -21.88
N ASP A 1078 22.05 17.91 -20.96
CA ASP A 1078 23.10 18.24 -20.00
C ASP A 1078 23.36 17.07 -19.05
N VAL A 1079 22.30 16.46 -18.53
CA VAL A 1079 22.38 15.27 -17.70
C VAL A 1079 23.06 14.13 -18.44
N PHE A 1080 22.61 13.81 -19.66
CA PHE A 1080 23.19 12.73 -20.48
C PHE A 1080 24.68 12.95 -20.73
N ASN A 1081 25.07 14.12 -21.26
CA ASN A 1081 26.46 14.42 -21.57
C ASN A 1081 27.36 14.33 -20.33
N THR A 1082 26.87 14.81 -19.19
CA THR A 1082 27.60 14.82 -17.92
C THR A 1082 27.78 13.41 -17.36
N ILE A 1083 26.71 12.59 -17.36
CA ILE A 1083 26.76 11.19 -16.91
C ILE A 1083 27.71 10.39 -17.78
N THR A 1084 27.56 10.43 -19.11
CA THR A 1084 28.38 9.65 -20.04
C THR A 1084 29.85 10.01 -19.90
N LYS A 1085 30.18 11.31 -19.90
CA LYS A 1085 31.56 11.77 -19.73
C LYS A 1085 32.15 11.31 -18.41
N TRP A 1086 31.41 11.47 -17.31
CA TRP A 1086 31.90 11.09 -15.98
C TRP A 1086 32.11 9.57 -15.85
N LEU A 1087 31.20 8.75 -16.39
CA LEU A 1087 31.34 7.29 -16.37
C LEU A 1087 32.54 6.80 -17.20
N GLU A 1088 32.79 7.43 -18.35
CA GLU A 1088 33.90 7.06 -19.25
C GLU A 1088 35.27 7.53 -18.73
N GLU A 1089 35.34 8.75 -18.18
CA GLU A 1089 36.60 9.42 -17.88
C GLU A 1089 36.98 9.38 -16.39
N GLU A 1090 36.03 9.26 -15.46
CA GLU A 1090 36.30 9.50 -14.03
C GLU A 1090 35.86 8.34 -13.14
N ALA A 1091 34.63 7.84 -13.27
CA ALA A 1091 33.95 7.01 -12.28
C ALA A 1091 34.69 5.71 -11.91
N PHE A 1092 35.47 5.15 -12.82
CA PHE A 1092 36.20 3.89 -12.63
C PHE A 1092 37.73 4.06 -12.67
N GLN A 1093 38.23 5.30 -12.61
CA GLN A 1093 39.67 5.56 -12.52
C GLN A 1093 40.12 5.46 -11.05
N GLY A 1094 40.78 4.37 -10.68
CA GLY A 1094 41.33 4.18 -9.32
C GLY A 1094 41.02 2.85 -8.63
N ASN A 1095 40.46 1.86 -9.33
CA ASN A 1095 40.38 0.47 -8.84
C ASN A 1095 41.73 -0.26 -8.95
#